data_AF-A0A8I0WNM4-F1
#
_entry.id   AF-A0A8I0WNM4-F1
#
_cell.length_a   1.000
_cell.length_b   1.000
_cell.length_c   1.000
_cell.angle_alpha   90.00
_cell.angle_beta   90.00
_cell.angle_gamma   90.00
#
_symmetry.space_group_name_H-M   'P 1'
#
loop_
_entity.id
_entity.type
_entity.pdbx_description
1 polymer ?
#
loop_
_entity_poly.entity_id
_entity_poly.type
_entity_poly.pdbx_seq_one_letter_code
_entity_poly.pdbx_strand_id
1 'polypeptide(L)'
;MSLKSIKIKNLLSFKDFEIKDLTDINCFIGKNNVGKSNVLKIISFYYDALKGENKKNLQLNSKYSNHGEITITFDTSRLEDIIRTNKNRSPYQKHIYKSIYKSEVESLYYLNQSNKNKKFLTLTLILHKNNSISWSNNDKNVREIISRIYPFFAIDTRRLDLYNWKYLWNVVTKLKFLNTKQLSRDEIVSFIDLNISQKSNSYKDYVNTIKNITKTSPYEYQDHLLNYIKVGLEGHTFNIDGNELDTQSDGTNSHKFLEIFLNLVIALTRREFITPIILIDEPEIGLHPKRNEELIDNLGNIYHKLKNDTGEWEKGKYKTPYPTMIFTTHSPNILKTIIKQFNRPNEHKIYHFTTEDNNTCCSIMKSYFNDERFINVFNDNEARLFFSNFILFVEGETELELFGNLNLRKLFPKLNKIDVYKTNEVMLNAIKPSNSNVSIPYLVLYDADKMVSVNFRNGSINFLSKEVNIFTIKEKYKLSFYGSKRYHYYKEFKSILKLDKRQNELTKNKISFELMEKTIEKVNNIITKTERIKIANNTTEGFFINENSYNLFIRWLINEFITHAKVGSKGDPNKIISIHQNKPTKDFNIINCFKAIFNNYPLKHKLTDVNMKFAEKIKKDFLKEMGKKVLAEKLTKKEIIIILRMAFEGKSDTLCSKENENYQHIPQNIKSLIKEISDNIIGKLPYGSSKTGGWVTSFLDFSIKNMKEFSANTPPTMQFKYTFPELYSIISEISSSID
;
A
#
# COMPACT_ATOMS: atom_id res chain seq x y z
N MET A 1 -9.15 13.78 24.57
CA MET A 1 -9.58 12.85 23.50
C MET A 1 -10.80 12.09 24.01
N SER A 2 -11.41 11.15 23.27
CA SER A 2 -12.58 10.40 23.77
C SER A 2 -12.22 8.98 24.24
N LEU A 3 -11.47 8.25 23.41
CA LEU A 3 -11.08 6.87 23.62
C LEU A 3 -9.55 6.78 23.71
N LYS A 4 -9.01 6.11 24.74
CA LYS A 4 -7.56 5.97 24.92
C LYS A 4 -7.03 4.62 24.47
N SER A 5 -7.70 3.53 24.85
CA SER A 5 -7.29 2.20 24.43
C SER A 5 -8.45 1.21 24.40
N ILE A 6 -8.27 0.17 23.57
CA ILE A 6 -9.16 -0.97 23.45
C ILE A 6 -8.29 -2.23 23.60
N LYS A 7 -8.63 -3.10 24.54
CA LYS A 7 -7.96 -4.40 24.73
C LYS A 7 -8.96 -5.53 24.59
N ILE A 8 -8.60 -6.55 23.84
CA ILE A 8 -9.43 -7.72 23.54
C ILE A 8 -8.61 -8.96 23.87
N LYS A 9 -9.16 -9.86 24.67
CA LYS A 9 -8.53 -11.16 24.98
C LYS A 9 -9.47 -12.32 24.70
N ASN A 10 -8.92 -13.35 24.09
CA ASN A 10 -9.55 -14.65 23.88
C ASN A 10 -10.93 -14.58 23.18
N LEU A 11 -11.10 -13.71 22.19
CA LEU A 11 -12.38 -13.51 21.47
C LEU A 11 -12.15 -13.54 19.97
N LEU A 12 -12.99 -14.28 19.24
CA LEU A 12 -12.91 -14.44 17.79
C LEU A 12 -11.48 -14.80 17.33
N SER A 13 -10.83 -13.95 16.55
CA SER A 13 -9.45 -14.12 16.06
C SER A 13 -8.38 -13.52 16.98
N PHE A 14 -8.75 -13.00 18.16
CA PHE A 14 -7.85 -12.29 19.07
C PHE A 14 -7.46 -13.13 20.28
N LYS A 15 -6.16 -13.35 20.48
CA LYS A 15 -5.58 -14.00 21.66
C LYS A 15 -5.36 -13.00 22.80
N ASP A 16 -4.47 -12.03 22.61
CA ASP A 16 -4.31 -10.83 23.43
C ASP A 16 -3.95 -9.67 22.48
N PHE A 17 -4.90 -8.75 22.31
CA PHE A 17 -4.83 -7.71 21.29
C PHE A 17 -5.11 -6.36 21.94
N GLU A 18 -4.31 -5.34 21.63
CA GLU A 18 -4.43 -4.03 22.24
C GLU A 18 -4.17 -2.90 21.23
N ILE A 19 -5.11 -1.96 21.16
CA ILE A 19 -4.98 -0.70 20.41
C ILE A 19 -4.79 0.42 21.43
N LYS A 20 -3.68 1.16 21.32
CA LYS A 20 -3.34 2.28 22.21
C LYS A 20 -3.31 3.60 21.47
N ASP A 21 -3.53 4.66 22.25
CA ASP A 21 -3.28 6.06 21.89
C ASP A 21 -4.04 6.52 20.64
N LEU A 22 -5.32 6.16 20.54
CA LEU A 22 -6.18 6.57 19.43
C LEU A 22 -6.24 8.10 19.29
N THR A 23 -6.22 8.59 18.06
CA THR A 23 -6.32 10.01 17.68
C THR A 23 -7.74 10.41 17.27
N ASP A 24 -7.91 11.63 16.77
CA ASP A 24 -9.19 12.09 16.23
C ASP A 24 -9.59 11.23 15.02
N ILE A 25 -8.66 11.05 14.06
CA ILE A 25 -8.84 10.18 12.88
C ILE A 25 -8.00 8.92 13.05
N ASN A 26 -8.58 7.73 12.85
CA ASN A 26 -7.85 6.47 12.92
C ASN A 26 -8.22 5.63 11.70
N CYS A 27 -7.24 4.99 11.09
CA CYS A 27 -7.46 4.16 9.90
C CYS A 27 -6.89 2.76 10.14
N PHE A 28 -7.72 1.73 10.01
CA PHE A 28 -7.33 0.34 10.11
C PHE A 28 -7.17 -0.23 8.71
N ILE A 29 -5.93 -0.56 8.37
CA ILE A 29 -5.52 -1.12 7.08
C ILE A 29 -5.01 -2.55 7.26
N GLY A 30 -4.87 -3.27 6.14
CA GLY A 30 -4.44 -4.67 6.14
C GLY A 30 -5.23 -5.51 5.14
N LYS A 31 -4.78 -6.74 4.93
CA LYS A 31 -5.36 -7.69 3.96
C LYS A 31 -6.79 -8.09 4.34
N ASN A 32 -7.51 -8.69 3.39
CA ASN A 32 -8.80 -9.31 3.69
C ASN A 32 -8.61 -10.44 4.71
N ASN A 33 -9.61 -10.67 5.57
CA ASN A 33 -9.64 -11.73 6.58
C ASN A 33 -8.62 -11.62 7.73
N VAL A 34 -7.95 -10.49 7.93
CA VAL A 34 -7.05 -10.29 9.07
C VAL A 34 -7.76 -9.98 10.39
N GLY A 35 -9.09 -9.82 10.38
CA GLY A 35 -9.89 -9.57 11.59
C GLY A 35 -10.37 -8.12 11.79
N LYS A 36 -10.26 -7.24 10.79
CA LYS A 36 -10.72 -5.83 10.89
C LYS A 36 -12.21 -5.72 11.26
N SER A 37 -13.11 -6.37 10.51
CA SER A 37 -14.54 -6.39 10.83
C SER A 37 -14.87 -7.17 12.12
N ASN A 38 -13.96 -8.02 12.63
CA ASN A 38 -14.14 -8.63 13.95
C ASN A 38 -14.00 -7.61 15.08
N VAL A 39 -13.13 -6.59 14.91
CA VAL A 39 -13.04 -5.46 15.86
C VAL A 39 -14.39 -4.74 15.95
N LEU A 40 -15.01 -4.44 14.80
CA LEU A 40 -16.32 -3.81 14.75
C LEU A 40 -17.36 -4.63 15.52
N LYS A 41 -17.47 -5.93 15.24
CA LYS A 41 -18.41 -6.83 15.94
C LYS A 41 -18.21 -6.82 17.45
N ILE A 42 -16.96 -6.82 17.91
CA ILE A 42 -16.60 -6.84 19.33
C ILE A 42 -16.98 -5.50 20.00
N ILE A 43 -16.66 -4.37 19.37
CA ILE A 43 -17.01 -3.04 19.91
C ILE A 43 -18.52 -2.85 19.92
N SER A 44 -19.24 -3.22 18.85
CA SER A 44 -20.70 -3.20 18.82
C SER A 44 -21.30 -4.02 19.97
N PHE A 45 -20.82 -5.26 20.16
CA PHE A 45 -21.27 -6.12 21.25
C PHE A 45 -21.02 -5.48 22.63
N TYR A 46 -19.87 -4.84 22.83
CA TYR A 46 -19.56 -4.13 24.08
C TYR A 46 -20.56 -3.00 24.37
N TYR A 47 -20.89 -2.18 23.37
CA TYR A 47 -21.84 -1.07 23.54
C TYR A 47 -23.30 -1.52 23.67
N ASP A 48 -23.68 -2.61 23.03
CA ASP A 48 -25.01 -3.20 23.19
C ASP A 48 -25.16 -3.78 24.61
N ALA A 49 -24.12 -4.44 25.13
CA ALA A 49 -24.07 -4.92 26.51
C ALA A 49 -24.08 -3.77 27.55
N LEU A 50 -23.53 -2.59 27.23
CA LEU A 50 -23.64 -1.40 28.09
C LEU A 50 -25.10 -0.94 28.25
N LYS A 51 -25.92 -1.09 27.21
CA LYS A 51 -27.36 -0.74 27.22
C LYS A 51 -28.26 -1.84 27.78
N GLY A 52 -27.71 -3.04 27.98
CA GLY A 52 -28.48 -4.22 28.40
C GLY A 52 -29.26 -4.87 27.27
N GLU A 53 -28.89 -4.64 26.01
CA GLU A 53 -29.49 -5.31 24.85
C GLU A 53 -28.91 -6.73 24.69
N ASN A 54 -29.77 -7.74 24.61
CA ASN A 54 -29.34 -9.14 24.41
C ASN A 54 -29.14 -9.43 22.92
N LYS A 55 -27.88 -9.57 22.48
CA LYS A 55 -27.53 -10.01 21.11
C LYS A 55 -26.79 -11.35 21.10
N LYS A 56 -26.69 -11.92 19.89
CA LYS A 56 -25.99 -13.17 19.58
C LYS A 56 -24.56 -13.16 20.11
N ASN A 57 -24.17 -14.23 20.82
CA ASN A 57 -22.89 -14.31 21.52
C ASN A 57 -21.67 -14.33 20.60
N LEU A 58 -20.56 -13.81 21.12
CA LEU A 58 -19.24 -13.91 20.50
C LEU A 58 -18.59 -15.27 20.82
N GLN A 59 -17.89 -15.84 19.85
CA GLN A 59 -17.14 -17.08 20.06
C GLN A 59 -15.79 -16.79 20.72
N LEU A 60 -15.38 -17.64 21.66
CA LEU A 60 -14.04 -17.60 22.25
C LEU A 60 -12.99 -18.08 21.24
N ASN A 61 -11.80 -17.48 21.27
CA ASN A 61 -10.69 -17.86 20.39
C ASN A 61 -10.13 -19.25 20.76
N SER A 62 -9.79 -19.45 22.04
CA SER A 62 -9.37 -20.72 22.60
C SER A 62 -10.53 -21.39 23.34
N LYS A 63 -10.71 -22.69 23.09
CA LYS A 63 -11.69 -23.53 23.80
C LYS A 63 -11.24 -23.92 25.21
N TYR A 64 -9.96 -23.71 25.53
CA TYR A 64 -9.33 -24.09 26.81
C TYR A 64 -9.54 -23.05 27.91
N SER A 65 -9.70 -21.79 27.57
CA SER A 65 -9.99 -20.71 28.52
C SER A 65 -11.49 -20.56 28.72
N ASN A 66 -11.89 -20.32 29.98
CA ASN A 66 -13.30 -20.29 30.37
C ASN A 66 -14.00 -18.95 30.10
N HIS A 67 -13.25 -17.90 29.76
CA HIS A 67 -13.78 -16.57 29.50
C HIS A 67 -12.96 -15.80 28.44
N GLY A 68 -13.57 -14.77 27.86
CA GLY A 68 -12.94 -13.73 27.05
C GLY A 68 -13.19 -12.35 27.66
N GLU A 69 -12.30 -11.39 27.37
CA GLU A 69 -12.35 -10.05 27.97
C GLU A 69 -12.33 -8.96 26.90
N ILE A 70 -13.13 -7.91 27.09
CA ILE A 70 -13.09 -6.67 26.32
C ILE A 70 -12.92 -5.53 27.31
N THR A 71 -11.79 -4.84 27.26
CA THR A 71 -11.49 -3.70 28.13
C THR A 71 -11.40 -2.43 27.29
N ILE A 72 -12.17 -1.41 27.66
CA ILE A 72 -12.12 -0.09 27.02
C ILE A 72 -11.74 0.96 28.05
N THR A 73 -10.76 1.81 27.69
CA THR A 73 -10.31 2.93 28.51
C THR A 73 -10.76 4.25 27.88
N PHE A 74 -11.60 4.99 28.60
CA PHE A 74 -12.12 6.30 28.21
C PHE A 74 -11.31 7.44 28.83
N ASP A 75 -11.16 8.55 28.11
CA ASP A 75 -10.54 9.78 28.61
C ASP A 75 -11.61 10.70 29.20
N THR A 76 -11.66 10.76 30.52
CA THR A 76 -12.66 11.54 31.29
C THR A 76 -12.12 12.88 31.77
N SER A 77 -10.89 13.26 31.38
CA SER A 77 -10.23 14.51 31.82
C SER A 77 -11.09 15.75 31.61
N ARG A 78 -11.62 15.94 30.40
CA ARG A 78 -12.51 17.08 30.08
C ARG A 78 -13.82 17.03 30.86
N LEU A 79 -14.39 15.85 31.05
CA LEU A 79 -15.62 15.70 31.79
C LEU A 79 -15.42 16.11 33.25
N GLU A 80 -14.28 15.73 33.82
CA GLU A 80 -13.83 16.19 35.13
C GLU A 80 -13.69 17.72 35.15
N ASP A 81 -13.01 18.33 34.17
CA ASP A 81 -12.81 19.78 34.08
C ASP A 81 -14.13 20.55 34.00
N ILE A 82 -15.05 20.15 33.12
CA ILE A 82 -16.35 20.81 32.92
C ILE A 82 -17.21 20.73 34.18
N ILE A 83 -17.21 19.56 34.84
CA ILE A 83 -18.03 19.36 36.04
C ILE A 83 -17.41 20.10 37.24
N ARG A 84 -16.09 20.20 37.34
CA ARG A 84 -15.39 20.89 38.43
C ARG A 84 -15.46 22.42 38.30
N THR A 85 -15.44 22.98 37.09
CA THR A 85 -15.45 24.45 36.87
C THR A 85 -16.83 25.11 36.95
N ASN A 86 -17.92 24.42 36.60
CA ASN A 86 -19.25 25.03 36.59
C ASN A 86 -19.88 25.12 38.00
N LYS A 87 -20.04 26.34 38.53
CA LYS A 87 -20.74 26.63 39.80
C LYS A 87 -22.26 26.36 39.73
N ASN A 88 -22.88 26.54 38.56
CA ASN A 88 -24.30 26.27 38.31
C ASN A 88 -24.52 24.96 37.52
N ARG A 89 -24.29 23.82 38.17
CA ARG A 89 -24.43 22.50 37.53
C ARG A 89 -25.89 22.18 37.20
N SER A 90 -26.14 21.69 35.98
CA SER A 90 -27.44 21.10 35.64
C SER A 90 -27.71 19.85 36.49
N PRO A 91 -28.98 19.47 36.74
CA PRO A 91 -29.32 18.28 37.52
C PRO A 91 -28.62 17.00 37.01
N TYR A 92 -28.48 16.89 35.70
CA TYR A 92 -27.79 15.78 35.04
C TYR A 92 -26.27 15.82 35.25
N GLN A 93 -25.63 16.99 35.18
CA GLN A 93 -24.19 17.13 35.50
C GLN A 93 -23.89 16.76 36.97
N LYS A 94 -24.79 17.12 37.90
CA LYS A 94 -24.68 16.69 39.31
C LYS A 94 -24.80 15.17 39.45
N HIS A 95 -25.72 14.55 38.71
CA HIS A 95 -25.88 13.10 38.68
C HIS A 95 -24.64 12.38 38.13
N ILE A 96 -24.05 12.88 37.02
CA ILE A 96 -22.80 12.35 36.46
C ILE A 96 -21.67 12.42 37.50
N TYR A 97 -21.52 13.56 38.17
CA TYR A 97 -20.50 13.73 39.21
C TYR A 97 -20.64 12.69 40.32
N LYS A 98 -21.86 12.57 40.87
CA LYS A 98 -22.14 11.68 42.01
C LYS A 98 -21.95 10.20 41.67
N SER A 99 -22.21 9.79 40.43
CA SER A 99 -22.13 8.39 40.00
C SER A 99 -20.71 7.98 39.60
N ILE A 100 -20.01 8.78 38.79
CA ILE A 100 -18.66 8.45 38.30
C ILE A 100 -17.59 8.69 39.38
N TYR A 101 -17.74 9.75 40.20
CA TYR A 101 -16.74 10.17 41.20
C TYR A 101 -17.18 9.90 42.64
N LYS A 102 -18.09 8.95 42.85
CA LYS A 102 -18.74 8.59 44.13
C LYS A 102 -17.75 8.40 45.30
N SER A 103 -16.56 7.87 45.02
CA SER A 103 -15.48 7.66 46.01
C SER A 103 -14.88 8.94 46.58
N GLU A 104 -15.10 10.12 45.97
CA GLU A 104 -14.60 11.41 46.47
C GLU A 104 -15.58 12.08 47.46
N VAL A 105 -16.84 11.63 47.50
CA VAL A 105 -17.91 12.27 48.31
C VAL A 105 -18.03 11.66 49.71
N GLU A 106 -17.71 10.37 49.89
CA GLU A 106 -17.88 9.67 51.18
C GLU A 106 -16.72 9.84 52.16
N SER A 107 -15.58 10.38 51.72
CA SER A 107 -14.40 10.53 52.58
C SER A 107 -14.04 12.00 52.78
N LEU A 108 -14.37 12.52 53.96
CA LEU A 108 -13.81 13.75 54.57
C LEU A 108 -12.26 13.76 54.64
N TYR A 109 -11.61 12.66 54.23
CA TYR A 109 -10.17 12.42 54.29
C TYR A 109 -9.33 12.92 53.08
N TYR A 110 -9.94 13.49 52.02
CA TYR A 110 -9.18 13.90 50.82
C TYR A 110 -8.81 15.38 50.73
N LEU A 111 -9.11 16.19 51.74
CA LEU A 111 -8.60 17.58 51.79
C LEU A 111 -7.06 17.66 51.93
N ASN A 112 -6.38 16.57 52.29
CA ASN A 112 -4.93 16.51 52.51
C ASN A 112 -4.15 15.53 51.60
N GLN A 113 -4.76 14.97 50.55
CA GLN A 113 -4.00 14.25 49.51
C GLN A 113 -4.09 14.98 48.18
N SER A 114 -3.06 15.75 47.90
CA SER A 114 -2.80 16.28 46.57
C SER A 114 -2.68 15.14 45.54
N ASN A 115 -3.35 15.33 44.40
CA ASN A 115 -3.03 14.74 43.10
C ASN A 115 -3.17 13.22 42.88
N LYS A 116 -4.41 12.70 42.84
CA LYS A 116 -4.73 11.59 41.91
C LYS A 116 -5.98 11.90 41.09
N ASN A 117 -5.84 12.78 40.10
CA ASN A 117 -6.87 13.01 39.08
C ASN A 117 -7.16 11.67 38.38
N LYS A 118 -8.38 11.14 38.49
CA LYS A 118 -8.85 9.99 37.70
C LYS A 118 -9.12 10.44 36.27
N LYS A 119 -8.05 10.75 35.53
CA LYS A 119 -8.12 11.18 34.12
C LYS A 119 -8.70 10.11 33.17
N PHE A 120 -8.68 8.85 33.59
CA PHE A 120 -9.08 7.71 32.76
C PHE A 120 -10.05 6.80 33.50
N LEU A 121 -11.11 6.38 32.81
CA LEU A 121 -12.04 5.37 33.29
C LEU A 121 -11.87 4.09 32.45
N THR A 122 -11.59 2.97 33.12
CA THR A 122 -11.45 1.66 32.48
C THR A 122 -12.62 0.78 32.84
N LEU A 123 -13.28 0.19 31.84
CA LEU A 123 -14.38 -0.75 32.02
C LEU A 123 -14.06 -2.04 31.28
N THR A 124 -14.17 -3.17 31.97
CA THR A 124 -13.93 -4.51 31.40
C THR A 124 -15.22 -5.32 31.39
N LEU A 125 -15.52 -5.87 30.22
CA LEU A 125 -16.58 -6.83 29.98
C LEU A 125 -15.97 -8.23 29.93
N ILE A 126 -16.46 -9.14 30.76
CA ILE A 126 -16.03 -10.54 30.80
C ILE A 126 -17.17 -11.40 30.26
N LEU A 127 -16.89 -12.15 29.21
CA LEU A 127 -17.82 -13.09 28.57
C LEU A 127 -17.41 -14.51 28.94
N HIS A 128 -18.28 -15.23 29.63
CA HIS A 128 -18.04 -16.59 30.09
C HIS A 128 -18.50 -17.61 29.05
N LYS A 129 -17.95 -18.84 29.09
CA LYS A 129 -18.31 -19.94 28.19
C LYS A 129 -19.80 -20.34 28.25
N ASN A 130 -20.46 -20.11 29.38
CA ASN A 130 -21.91 -20.30 29.55
C ASN A 130 -22.75 -19.15 28.97
N ASN A 131 -22.12 -18.22 28.23
CA ASN A 131 -22.70 -17.01 27.69
C ASN A 131 -23.18 -15.98 28.73
N SER A 132 -22.81 -16.14 30.01
CA SER A 132 -23.06 -15.08 30.98
C SER A 132 -22.08 -13.93 30.79
N ILE A 133 -22.54 -12.73 31.12
CA ILE A 133 -21.79 -11.48 30.97
C ILE A 133 -21.60 -10.88 32.37
N SER A 134 -20.36 -10.56 32.72
CA SER A 134 -20.03 -9.85 33.96
C SER A 134 -19.18 -8.62 33.68
N TRP A 135 -19.34 -7.57 34.49
CA TRP A 135 -18.62 -6.31 34.34
C TRP A 135 -17.63 -6.13 35.49
N SER A 136 -16.50 -5.46 35.22
CA SER A 136 -15.57 -5.05 36.29
C SER A 136 -16.18 -4.04 37.26
N ASN A 137 -17.16 -3.25 36.78
CA ASN A 137 -17.97 -2.36 37.60
C ASN A 137 -19.44 -2.72 37.44
N ASN A 138 -20.06 -3.17 38.52
CA ASN A 138 -21.46 -3.61 38.51
C ASN A 138 -22.46 -2.45 38.53
N ASP A 139 -22.04 -1.20 38.76
CA ASP A 139 -22.95 -0.05 38.80
C ASP A 139 -23.56 0.21 37.41
N LYS A 140 -24.88 0.01 37.30
CA LYS A 140 -25.64 0.21 36.07
C LYS A 140 -25.66 1.69 35.66
N ASN A 141 -25.66 2.62 36.62
CA ASN A 141 -25.71 4.05 36.34
C ASN A 141 -24.44 4.52 35.63
N VAL A 142 -23.26 4.02 36.03
CA VAL A 142 -21.99 4.35 35.38
C VAL A 142 -22.00 3.90 33.92
N ARG A 143 -22.53 2.69 33.64
CA ARG A 143 -22.63 2.15 32.28
C ARG A 143 -23.57 2.98 31.39
N GLU A 144 -24.74 3.33 31.89
CA GLU A 144 -25.70 4.18 31.16
C GLU A 144 -25.11 5.55 30.85
N ILE A 145 -24.43 6.16 31.82
CA ILE A 145 -23.80 7.48 31.66
C ILE A 145 -22.68 7.43 30.61
N ILE A 146 -21.81 6.42 30.66
CA ILE A 146 -20.73 6.24 29.68
C ILE A 146 -21.31 6.03 28.28
N SER A 147 -22.35 5.21 28.13
CA SER A 147 -23.01 5.01 26.84
C SER A 147 -23.62 6.30 26.26
N ARG A 148 -24.00 7.25 27.12
CA ARG A 148 -24.60 8.53 26.73
C ARG A 148 -23.56 9.60 26.40
N ILE A 149 -22.45 9.67 27.14
CA ILE A 149 -21.37 10.65 26.93
C ILE A 149 -20.46 10.24 25.76
N TYR A 150 -20.20 8.94 25.62
CA TYR A 150 -19.39 8.36 24.56
C TYR A 150 -20.25 7.46 23.66
N PRO A 151 -21.26 8.01 22.97
CA PRO A 151 -22.12 7.19 22.12
C PRO A 151 -21.32 6.61 20.97
N PHE A 152 -21.59 5.34 20.67
CA PHE A 152 -20.96 4.61 19.57
C PHE A 152 -21.87 4.53 18.35
N PHE A 153 -21.34 4.90 17.20
CA PHE A 153 -22.00 4.80 15.90
C PHE A 153 -21.20 3.87 15.00
N ALA A 154 -21.81 2.74 14.65
CA ALA A 154 -21.27 1.76 13.72
C ALA A 154 -22.00 1.88 12.38
N ILE A 155 -21.25 2.13 11.31
CA ILE A 155 -21.77 2.19 9.94
C ILE A 155 -21.12 1.05 9.15
N ASP A 156 -21.92 0.07 8.75
CA ASP A 156 -21.54 -0.97 7.79
C ASP A 156 -22.10 -0.57 6.42
N THR A 157 -21.23 -0.12 5.51
CA THR A 157 -21.65 0.40 4.21
C THR A 157 -22.37 -0.63 3.35
N ARG A 158 -22.14 -1.93 3.57
CA ARG A 158 -22.83 -3.01 2.85
C ARG A 158 -24.29 -3.17 3.26
N ARG A 159 -24.64 -2.67 4.44
CA ARG A 159 -25.98 -2.82 5.06
C ARG A 159 -26.63 -1.47 5.35
N LEU A 160 -26.09 -0.40 4.77
CA LEU A 160 -26.67 0.92 4.87
C LEU A 160 -28.04 0.92 4.20
N ASP A 161 -29.06 1.26 4.98
CA ASP A 161 -30.39 1.55 4.45
C ASP A 161 -30.37 2.97 3.85
N LEU A 162 -30.05 3.04 2.56
CA LEU A 162 -29.85 4.30 1.81
C LEU A 162 -31.12 5.14 1.67
N TYR A 163 -32.28 4.52 1.88
CA TYR A 163 -33.59 5.14 1.73
C TYR A 163 -34.19 5.58 3.08
N ASN A 164 -33.57 5.19 4.21
CA ASN A 164 -34.10 5.43 5.55
C ASN A 164 -33.22 6.35 6.40
N TRP A 165 -33.48 7.66 6.28
CA TRP A 165 -32.83 8.71 7.05
C TRP A 165 -33.14 8.69 8.55
N LYS A 166 -33.95 7.74 9.05
CA LYS A 166 -34.22 7.57 10.49
C LYS A 166 -32.94 7.38 11.31
N TYR A 167 -31.93 6.74 10.73
CA TYR A 167 -30.64 6.58 11.40
C TYR A 167 -29.96 7.93 11.67
N LEU A 168 -29.91 8.83 10.68
CA LEU A 168 -29.33 10.16 10.84
C LEU A 168 -30.09 11.00 11.86
N TRP A 169 -31.42 10.94 11.84
CA TRP A 169 -32.25 11.57 12.85
C TRP A 169 -31.95 11.07 14.28
N ASN A 170 -31.73 9.77 14.45
CA ASN A 170 -31.32 9.18 15.73
C ASN A 170 -29.91 9.63 16.17
N VAL A 171 -29.01 9.87 15.22
CA VAL A 171 -27.68 10.42 15.50
C VAL A 171 -27.82 11.85 16.02
N VAL A 172 -28.57 12.71 15.34
CA VAL A 172 -28.77 14.12 15.72
C VAL A 172 -29.35 14.24 17.14
N THR A 173 -30.34 13.42 17.50
CA THR A 173 -30.94 13.45 18.85
C THR A 173 -29.98 12.94 19.94
N LYS A 174 -29.10 11.99 19.62
CA LYS A 174 -28.08 11.49 20.56
C LYS A 174 -26.93 12.46 20.75
N LEU A 175 -26.64 13.37 19.82
CA LEU A 175 -25.50 14.28 19.94
C LEU A 175 -25.76 15.51 20.81
N LYS A 176 -27.01 15.80 21.18
CA LYS A 176 -27.37 16.97 21.98
C LYS A 176 -28.17 16.63 23.23
N PHE A 177 -27.89 17.31 24.33
CA PHE A 177 -28.76 17.29 25.51
C PHE A 177 -29.73 18.47 25.46
N LEU A 178 -31.02 18.18 25.32
CA LEU A 178 -32.08 19.20 25.35
C LEU A 178 -33.05 18.87 26.48
N ASN A 179 -33.13 19.73 27.50
CA ASN A 179 -34.02 19.48 28.62
C ASN A 179 -35.48 19.79 28.23
N THR A 180 -36.20 18.78 27.74
CA THR A 180 -37.62 18.92 27.34
C THR A 180 -38.59 18.88 28.53
N LYS A 181 -38.12 18.54 29.74
CA LYS A 181 -38.98 18.44 30.94
C LYS A 181 -39.59 19.77 31.37
N GLN A 182 -39.03 20.89 30.91
CA GLN A 182 -39.53 22.23 31.24
C GLN A 182 -40.66 22.71 30.33
N LEU A 183 -40.95 22.00 29.23
CA LEU A 183 -42.03 22.35 28.30
C LEU A 183 -43.22 21.41 28.56
N SER A 184 -44.27 21.91 29.19
CA SER A 184 -45.50 21.13 29.33
C SER A 184 -46.22 21.02 27.99
N ARG A 185 -46.94 19.90 27.78
CA ARG A 185 -47.71 19.71 26.53
C ARG A 185 -48.79 20.79 26.37
N ASP A 186 -49.39 21.23 27.46
CA ASP A 186 -50.45 22.23 27.44
C ASP A 186 -49.93 23.62 27.10
N GLU A 187 -48.72 23.99 27.54
CA GLU A 187 -48.05 25.22 27.11
C GLU A 187 -47.73 25.20 25.61
N ILE A 188 -47.32 24.06 25.06
CA ILE A 188 -47.04 23.93 23.62
C ILE A 188 -48.33 24.06 22.81
N VAL A 189 -49.39 23.35 23.20
CA VAL A 189 -50.68 23.46 22.52
C VAL A 189 -51.20 24.89 22.57
N SER A 190 -51.09 25.55 23.73
CA SER A 190 -51.50 26.95 23.89
C SER A 190 -50.63 27.90 23.07
N PHE A 191 -49.32 27.68 22.99
CA PHE A 191 -48.41 28.48 22.16
C PHE A 191 -48.73 28.34 20.67
N ILE A 192 -49.01 27.13 20.20
CA ILE A 192 -49.35 26.90 18.79
C ILE A 192 -50.73 27.51 18.47
N ASP A 193 -51.73 27.32 19.33
CA ASP A 193 -53.08 27.88 19.18
C ASP A 193 -53.04 29.43 19.14
N LEU A 194 -52.23 30.07 20.00
CA LEU A 194 -52.03 31.52 20.00
C LEU A 194 -51.42 32.05 18.69
N ASN A 195 -50.53 31.28 18.05
CA ASN A 195 -49.84 31.72 16.83
C ASN A 195 -50.58 31.34 15.54
N ILE A 196 -51.38 30.27 15.55
CA ILE A 196 -52.09 29.76 14.37
C ILE A 196 -53.55 30.25 14.33
N SER A 197 -54.21 30.39 15.48
CA SER A 197 -55.63 30.73 15.56
C SER A 197 -55.89 31.80 16.62
N GLN A 198 -55.42 33.01 16.35
CA GLN A 198 -55.54 34.18 17.23
C GLN A 198 -57.00 34.57 17.62
N LYS A 199 -58.02 34.07 16.90
CA LYS A 199 -59.43 34.45 17.08
C LYS A 199 -60.37 33.28 17.40
N SER A 200 -59.87 32.05 17.44
CA SER A 200 -60.66 30.85 17.76
C SER A 200 -59.74 29.81 18.38
N ASN A 201 -60.16 29.15 19.45
CA ASN A 201 -59.39 28.06 20.10
C ASN A 201 -59.36 26.77 19.24
N SER A 202 -59.39 26.93 17.91
CA SER A 202 -59.66 25.88 16.94
C SER A 202 -58.62 24.76 16.95
N TYR A 203 -57.34 25.09 17.15
CA TYR A 203 -56.29 24.08 17.21
C TYR A 203 -56.36 23.30 18.52
N LYS A 204 -56.57 24.01 19.64
CA LYS A 204 -56.75 23.40 20.96
C LYS A 204 -57.97 22.47 21.01
N ASP A 205 -59.10 22.89 20.46
CA ASP A 205 -60.34 22.10 20.41
C ASP A 205 -60.18 20.86 19.51
N TYR A 206 -59.48 20.99 18.38
CA TYR A 206 -59.15 19.87 17.49
C TYR A 206 -58.29 18.81 18.19
N VAL A 207 -57.22 19.22 18.88
CA VAL A 207 -56.35 18.31 19.65
C VAL A 207 -57.11 17.61 20.77
N ASN A 208 -57.98 18.34 21.49
CA ASN A 208 -58.81 17.76 22.55
C ASN A 208 -59.82 16.75 22.01
N THR A 209 -60.43 17.03 20.86
CA THR A 209 -61.36 16.10 20.20
C THR A 209 -60.67 14.79 19.82
N ILE A 210 -59.48 14.85 19.22
CA ILE A 210 -58.68 13.65 18.88
C ILE A 210 -58.27 12.90 20.15
N LYS A 211 -57.87 13.60 21.21
CA LYS A 211 -57.47 13.00 22.49
C LYS A 211 -58.64 12.28 23.19
N ASN A 212 -59.86 12.79 23.04
CA ASN A 212 -61.05 12.14 23.60
C ASN A 212 -61.42 10.86 22.84
N ILE A 213 -61.10 10.79 21.54
CA ILE A 213 -61.37 9.62 20.67
C ILE A 213 -60.25 8.57 20.76
N THR A 214 -59.01 8.99 21.00
CA THR A 214 -57.82 8.12 20.90
C THR A 214 -57.07 7.99 22.23
N LYS A 215 -56.68 6.77 22.59
CA LYS A 215 -55.72 6.53 23.67
C LYS A 215 -54.32 6.50 23.09
N THR A 216 -53.49 7.49 23.42
CA THR A 216 -52.10 7.58 22.96
C THR A 216 -51.13 7.14 24.06
N SER A 217 -50.08 6.40 23.68
CA SER A 217 -48.96 6.09 24.57
C SER A 217 -48.03 7.30 24.70
N PRO A 218 -47.37 7.51 25.85
CA PRO A 218 -46.36 8.55 25.96
C PRO A 218 -45.19 8.25 25.02
N TYR A 219 -44.74 9.24 24.25
CA TYR A 219 -43.52 9.11 23.46
C TYR A 219 -42.32 8.90 24.39
N GLU A 220 -41.35 8.13 23.93
CA GLU A 220 -40.03 8.13 24.52
C GLU A 220 -39.39 9.52 24.39
N TYR A 221 -38.50 9.88 25.31
CA TYR A 221 -37.83 11.18 25.31
C TYR A 221 -37.12 11.48 23.98
N GLN A 222 -36.52 10.47 23.34
CA GLN A 222 -35.82 10.63 22.05
C GLN A 222 -36.77 10.95 20.90
N ASP A 223 -37.96 10.32 20.86
CA ASP A 223 -38.96 10.59 19.83
C ASP A 223 -39.60 11.96 20.00
N HIS A 224 -39.86 12.36 21.25
CA HIS A 224 -40.31 13.72 21.58
C HIS A 224 -39.31 14.77 21.09
N LEU A 225 -38.02 14.55 21.36
CA LEU A 225 -36.98 15.46 20.94
C LEU A 225 -36.86 15.56 19.42
N LEU A 226 -36.94 14.40 18.74
CA LEU A 226 -36.89 14.33 17.29
C LEU A 226 -38.00 15.16 16.65
N ASN A 227 -39.23 15.06 17.17
CA ASN A 227 -40.37 15.81 16.65
C ASN A 227 -40.17 17.33 16.79
N TYR A 228 -39.62 17.82 17.91
CA TYR A 228 -39.31 19.25 18.03
C TYR A 228 -38.25 19.72 17.05
N ILE A 229 -37.21 18.91 16.82
CA ILE A 229 -36.16 19.25 15.84
C ILE A 229 -36.74 19.30 14.43
N LYS A 230 -37.62 18.35 14.09
CA LYS A 230 -38.31 18.32 12.78
C LYS A 230 -39.19 19.54 12.58
N VAL A 231 -39.92 19.99 13.61
CA VAL A 231 -40.76 21.20 13.53
C VAL A 231 -39.90 22.46 13.35
N GLY A 232 -38.71 22.50 13.96
CA GLY A 232 -37.78 23.62 13.82
C GLY A 232 -37.01 23.65 12.49
N LEU A 233 -37.16 22.64 11.63
CA LEU A 233 -36.54 22.56 10.30
C LEU A 233 -37.64 22.59 9.24
N GLU A 234 -37.39 23.22 8.10
CA GLU A 234 -38.35 23.34 6.99
C GLU A 234 -38.54 22.03 6.19
N GLY A 235 -38.39 20.85 6.81
CA GLY A 235 -38.48 19.57 6.08
C GLY A 235 -38.32 18.31 6.91
N HIS A 236 -38.93 17.22 6.42
CA HIS A 236 -38.87 15.88 7.00
C HIS A 236 -37.85 14.96 6.31
N THR A 237 -37.49 15.27 5.06
CA THR A 237 -36.48 14.60 4.22
C THR A 237 -35.23 15.46 4.10
N PHE A 238 -34.06 14.81 4.05
CA PHE A 238 -32.83 15.46 3.60
C PHE A 238 -32.83 15.42 2.07
N ASN A 239 -33.09 16.55 1.41
CA ASN A 239 -33.08 16.60 -0.06
C ASN A 239 -31.64 16.64 -0.58
N ILE A 240 -31.32 15.76 -1.54
CA ILE A 240 -30.03 15.76 -2.24
C ILE A 240 -30.22 16.52 -3.55
N ASP A 241 -29.65 17.72 -3.65
CA ASP A 241 -29.63 18.53 -4.88
C ASP A 241 -31.01 18.70 -5.55
N GLY A 242 -32.10 18.70 -4.76
CA GLY A 242 -33.47 18.88 -5.23
C GLY A 242 -34.17 17.64 -5.79
N ASN A 243 -33.52 16.46 -5.81
CA ASN A 243 -34.09 15.22 -6.35
C ASN A 243 -34.48 14.21 -5.26
N GLU A 244 -35.51 13.40 -5.53
CA GLU A 244 -35.91 12.27 -4.68
C GLU A 244 -34.86 11.15 -4.72
N LEU A 245 -34.63 10.50 -3.58
CA LEU A 245 -33.58 9.47 -3.36
C LEU A 245 -33.69 8.29 -4.32
N ASP A 246 -34.90 8.01 -4.80
CA ASP A 246 -35.22 6.91 -5.71
C ASP A 246 -34.69 7.13 -7.14
N THR A 247 -34.30 8.37 -7.48
CA THR A 247 -33.78 8.71 -8.81
C THR A 247 -32.26 8.61 -8.92
N GLN A 248 -31.54 8.40 -7.80
CA GLN A 248 -30.08 8.41 -7.74
C GLN A 248 -29.49 7.00 -7.58
N SER A 249 -28.24 6.82 -8.00
CA SER A 249 -27.54 5.54 -7.83
C SER A 249 -27.20 5.27 -6.35
N ASP A 250 -27.19 4.00 -5.95
CA ASP A 250 -26.82 3.56 -4.59
C ASP A 250 -25.48 4.15 -4.12
N GLY A 251 -24.49 4.24 -5.02
CA GLY A 251 -23.19 4.84 -4.73
C GLY A 251 -23.25 6.35 -4.46
N THR A 252 -24.13 7.07 -5.15
CA THR A 252 -24.32 8.51 -4.89
C THR A 252 -25.01 8.74 -3.55
N ASN A 253 -26.04 7.92 -3.26
CA ASN A 253 -26.76 7.98 -1.99
C ASN A 253 -25.87 7.62 -0.80
N SER A 254 -25.04 6.58 -0.91
CA SER A 254 -24.13 6.18 0.17
C SER A 254 -23.06 7.24 0.47
N HIS A 255 -22.48 7.84 -0.58
CA HIS A 255 -21.54 8.95 -0.45
C HIS A 255 -22.17 10.13 0.28
N LYS A 256 -23.35 10.57 -0.17
CA LYS A 256 -24.04 11.72 0.41
C LYS A 256 -24.48 11.47 1.84
N PHE A 257 -24.96 10.27 2.14
CA PHE A 257 -25.27 9.86 3.51
C PHE A 257 -24.05 9.97 4.42
N LEU A 258 -22.89 9.41 4.02
CA LEU A 258 -21.66 9.45 4.81
C LEU A 258 -21.14 10.88 4.98
N GLU A 259 -21.18 11.68 3.91
CA GLU A 259 -20.80 13.09 3.92
C GLU A 259 -21.66 13.88 4.93
N ILE A 260 -22.99 13.80 4.82
CA ILE A 260 -23.92 14.48 5.73
C ILE A 260 -23.72 13.99 7.17
N PHE A 261 -23.59 12.68 7.38
CA PHE A 261 -23.34 12.09 8.68
C PHE A 261 -22.10 12.67 9.36
N LEU A 262 -20.95 12.65 8.66
CA LEU A 262 -19.68 13.15 9.19
C LEU A 262 -19.74 14.64 9.50
N ASN A 263 -20.36 15.42 8.59
CA ASN A 263 -20.52 16.87 8.75
C ASN A 263 -21.36 17.21 9.98
N LEU A 264 -22.49 16.52 10.16
CA LEU A 264 -23.36 16.71 11.33
C LEU A 264 -22.66 16.33 12.64
N VAL A 265 -21.94 15.21 12.67
CA VAL A 265 -21.28 14.75 13.89
C VAL A 265 -20.18 15.72 14.32
N ILE A 266 -19.36 16.21 13.38
CA ILE A 266 -18.34 17.21 13.72
C ILE A 266 -19.00 18.51 14.16
N ALA A 267 -19.97 19.03 13.42
CA ALA A 267 -20.57 20.34 13.71
C ALA A 267 -21.32 20.37 15.06
N LEU A 268 -22.11 19.34 15.36
CA LEU A 268 -22.96 19.31 16.56
C LEU A 268 -22.19 19.06 17.86
N THR A 269 -21.03 18.41 17.79
CA THR A 269 -20.24 18.05 18.99
C THR A 269 -19.32 19.17 19.48
N ARG A 270 -19.27 20.33 18.82
CA ARG A 270 -18.32 21.40 19.19
C ARG A 270 -18.65 22.20 20.43
N ARG A 271 -19.88 22.16 20.91
CA ARG A 271 -20.26 22.87 22.15
C ARG A 271 -20.67 21.95 23.29
N GLU A 272 -20.76 20.66 23.01
CA GLU A 272 -21.24 19.66 23.96
C GLU A 272 -20.07 19.01 24.71
N PHE A 273 -20.39 18.33 25.80
CA PHE A 273 -19.45 17.45 26.51
C PHE A 273 -19.56 15.99 26.04
N ILE A 274 -20.48 15.70 25.12
CA ILE A 274 -20.59 14.40 24.44
C ILE A 274 -19.45 14.29 23.43
N THR A 275 -18.76 13.16 23.44
CA THR A 275 -17.67 12.86 22.49
C THR A 275 -17.94 11.50 21.84
N PRO A 276 -18.56 11.48 20.65
CA PRO A 276 -18.97 10.24 20.02
C PRO A 276 -17.76 9.48 19.44
N ILE A 277 -17.91 8.17 19.38
CA ILE A 277 -16.98 7.26 18.72
C ILE A 277 -17.66 6.71 17.48
N ILE A 278 -17.05 6.93 16.33
CA ILE A 278 -17.57 6.56 15.02
C ILE A 278 -16.69 5.46 14.46
N LEU A 279 -17.30 4.37 13.97
CA LEU A 279 -16.61 3.36 13.18
C LEU A 279 -17.35 3.17 11.87
N ILE A 280 -16.65 3.39 10.75
CA ILE A 280 -17.16 3.21 9.39
C ILE A 280 -16.39 2.05 8.74
N ASP A 281 -17.10 0.98 8.39
CA ASP A 281 -16.54 -0.20 7.74
C ASP A 281 -16.69 -0.13 6.23
N GLU A 282 -15.55 -0.22 5.55
CA GLU A 282 -15.37 -0.14 4.11
C GLU A 282 -16.15 1.03 3.47
N PRO A 283 -15.82 2.28 3.84
CA PRO A 283 -16.43 3.48 3.23
C PRO A 283 -16.37 3.50 1.71
N GLU A 284 -15.41 2.79 1.09
CA GLU A 284 -15.22 2.73 -0.35
C GLU A 284 -16.23 1.90 -1.14
N ILE A 285 -17.07 1.09 -0.49
CA ILE A 285 -18.00 0.19 -1.19
C ILE A 285 -19.05 0.99 -1.97
N GLY A 286 -19.21 0.66 -3.25
CA GLY A 286 -20.17 1.32 -4.14
C GLY A 286 -19.73 2.73 -4.56
N LEU A 287 -18.55 3.20 -4.15
CA LEU A 287 -18.05 4.53 -4.47
C LEU A 287 -16.98 4.51 -5.56
N HIS A 288 -17.08 5.44 -6.51
CA HIS A 288 -16.01 5.70 -7.46
C HIS A 288 -14.75 6.21 -6.70
N PRO A 289 -13.53 5.80 -7.08
CA PRO A 289 -12.28 6.22 -6.42
C PRO A 289 -12.18 7.72 -6.13
N LYS A 290 -12.65 8.58 -7.04
CA LYS A 290 -12.66 10.03 -6.85
C LYS A 290 -13.62 10.50 -5.75
N ARG A 291 -14.78 9.86 -5.60
CA ARG A 291 -15.74 10.15 -4.52
C ARG A 291 -15.19 9.77 -3.15
N ASN A 292 -14.34 8.74 -3.08
CA ASN A 292 -13.63 8.40 -1.84
C ASN A 292 -12.67 9.49 -1.40
N GLU A 293 -11.96 10.11 -2.36
CA GLU A 293 -11.09 11.25 -2.08
C GLU A 293 -11.91 12.46 -1.62
N GLU A 294 -12.98 12.81 -2.37
CA GLU A 294 -13.87 13.92 -2.03
C GLU A 294 -14.46 13.79 -0.62
N LEU A 295 -14.85 12.57 -0.20
CA LEU A 295 -15.39 12.32 1.13
C LEU A 295 -14.39 12.71 2.24
N ILE A 296 -13.13 12.31 2.08
CA ILE A 296 -12.08 12.59 3.07
C ILE A 296 -11.60 14.05 2.98
N ASP A 297 -11.56 14.63 1.78
CA ASP A 297 -11.23 16.05 1.57
C ASP A 297 -12.27 16.95 2.24
N ASN A 298 -13.57 16.67 2.05
CA ASN A 298 -14.65 17.43 2.68
C ASN A 298 -14.62 17.29 4.20
N LEU A 299 -14.33 16.08 4.70
CA LEU A 299 -14.10 15.83 6.12
C LEU A 299 -12.93 16.68 6.65
N GLY A 300 -11.80 16.69 5.95
CA GLY A 300 -10.61 17.49 6.31
C GLY A 300 -10.90 18.98 6.33
N ASN A 301 -11.60 19.50 5.31
CA ASN A 301 -11.98 20.90 5.22
C ASN A 301 -12.83 21.35 6.42
N ILE A 302 -13.82 20.56 6.83
CA ILE A 302 -14.68 20.88 7.97
C ILE A 302 -13.93 20.72 9.29
N TYR A 303 -13.09 19.68 9.41
CA TYR A 303 -12.23 19.47 10.58
C TYR A 303 -11.31 20.67 10.81
N HIS A 304 -10.58 21.11 9.79
CA HIS A 304 -9.64 22.24 9.88
C HIS A 304 -10.36 23.58 10.08
N LYS A 305 -11.51 23.79 9.42
CA LYS A 305 -12.32 25.01 9.59
C LYS A 305 -12.75 25.23 11.05
N LEU A 306 -13.08 24.16 11.76
CA LEU A 306 -13.56 24.21 13.15
C LEU A 306 -12.43 24.04 14.17
N LYS A 307 -11.19 23.78 13.74
CA LYS A 307 -10.05 23.52 14.61
C LYS A 307 -9.49 24.83 15.16
N ASN A 308 -9.29 24.86 16.47
CA ASN A 308 -8.64 25.97 17.14
C ASN A 308 -7.12 25.74 17.16
N ASP A 309 -6.42 26.34 16.20
CA ASP A 309 -4.95 26.26 16.07
C ASP A 309 -4.23 27.45 16.73
N THR A 310 -4.85 28.63 16.76
CA THR A 310 -4.21 29.91 17.13
C THR A 310 -4.32 30.22 18.62
N GLY A 311 -5.14 29.49 19.38
CA GLY A 311 -5.35 29.73 20.81
C GLY A 311 -6.22 30.96 21.12
N GLU A 312 -6.43 31.84 20.14
CA GLU A 312 -7.37 32.95 20.15
C GLU A 312 -8.83 32.46 20.06
N TRP A 313 -9.75 33.31 20.52
CA TRP A 313 -11.17 33.01 20.44
C TRP A 313 -11.69 33.37 19.04
N GLU A 314 -12.18 32.37 18.32
CA GLU A 314 -12.86 32.54 17.04
C GLU A 314 -14.23 31.85 17.08
N LYS A 315 -15.25 32.48 16.48
CA LYS A 315 -16.62 31.95 16.47
C LYS A 315 -16.65 30.61 15.74
N GLY A 316 -16.93 29.53 16.46
CA GLY A 316 -16.99 28.17 15.93
C GLY A 316 -15.79 27.28 16.26
N LYS A 317 -14.65 27.88 16.64
CA LYS A 317 -13.41 27.16 16.99
C LYS A 317 -13.27 27.03 18.50
N TYR A 318 -13.76 25.92 19.02
CA TYR A 318 -13.76 25.65 20.46
C TYR A 318 -12.63 24.71 20.85
N LYS A 319 -12.12 24.86 22.09
CA LYS A 319 -11.20 23.90 22.73
C LYS A 319 -11.97 22.64 23.15
N THR A 320 -12.60 21.97 22.20
CA THR A 320 -13.41 20.75 22.40
C THR A 320 -12.81 19.60 21.62
N PRO A 321 -12.62 18.42 22.23
CA PRO A 321 -12.03 17.25 21.57
C PRO A 321 -12.93 16.81 20.43
N TYR A 322 -12.33 16.48 19.29
CA TYR A 322 -13.06 15.94 18.15
C TYR A 322 -13.66 14.56 18.45
N PRO A 323 -14.72 14.19 17.71
CA PRO A 323 -15.19 12.82 17.71
C PRO A 323 -14.03 11.90 17.30
N THR A 324 -13.94 10.73 17.93
CA THR A 324 -12.96 9.73 17.53
C THR A 324 -13.54 8.93 16.38
N MET A 325 -12.94 9.05 15.20
CA MET A 325 -13.34 8.36 13.98
C MET A 325 -12.39 7.20 13.70
N ILE A 326 -12.95 6.06 13.35
CA ILE A 326 -12.23 4.85 12.98
C ILE A 326 -12.75 4.41 11.61
N PHE A 327 -11.88 4.44 10.61
CA PHE A 327 -12.17 3.93 9.28
C PHE A 327 -11.51 2.56 9.13
N THR A 328 -12.27 1.52 8.79
CA THR A 328 -11.70 0.25 8.36
C THR A 328 -11.78 0.19 6.85
N THR A 329 -10.62 0.21 6.17
CA THR A 329 -10.58 0.35 4.70
C THR A 329 -9.57 -0.59 4.07
N HIS A 330 -9.83 -0.92 2.81
CA HIS A 330 -8.94 -1.58 1.87
C HIS A 330 -8.58 -0.67 0.70
N SER A 331 -9.04 0.58 0.70
CA SER A 331 -8.85 1.54 -0.39
C SER A 331 -7.53 2.32 -0.23
N PRO A 332 -6.62 2.24 -1.21
CA PRO A 332 -5.43 3.09 -1.27
C PRO A 332 -5.78 4.58 -1.32
N ASN A 333 -6.88 4.94 -1.99
CA ASN A 333 -7.30 6.33 -2.16
C ASN A 333 -7.67 6.99 -0.83
N ILE A 334 -8.40 6.27 0.03
CA ILE A 334 -8.77 6.76 1.37
C ILE A 334 -7.52 6.90 2.24
N LEU A 335 -6.63 5.91 2.22
CA LEU A 335 -5.35 5.95 2.94
C LEU A 335 -4.50 7.15 2.50
N LYS A 336 -4.37 7.35 1.19
CA LYS A 336 -3.65 8.47 0.57
C LYS A 336 -4.20 9.80 1.06
N THR A 337 -5.51 10.01 0.93
CA THR A 337 -6.13 11.29 1.27
C THR A 337 -6.09 11.56 2.77
N ILE A 338 -6.25 10.55 3.64
CA ILE A 338 -6.09 10.72 5.09
C ILE A 338 -4.68 11.19 5.44
N ILE A 339 -3.64 10.55 4.89
CA ILE A 339 -2.24 10.93 5.16
C ILE A 339 -1.98 12.37 4.70
N LYS A 340 -2.47 12.76 3.51
CA LYS A 340 -2.28 14.11 2.98
C LYS A 340 -3.02 15.19 3.78
N GLN A 341 -4.30 14.95 4.11
CA GLN A 341 -5.16 15.94 4.75
C GLN A 341 -4.88 16.12 6.25
N PHE A 342 -4.41 15.07 6.93
CA PHE A 342 -4.22 15.06 8.39
C PHE A 342 -2.75 14.91 8.80
N ASN A 343 -1.81 15.50 8.05
CA ASN A 343 -0.38 15.29 8.28
C ASN A 343 0.19 16.01 9.53
N ARG A 344 -0.63 16.64 10.39
CA ARG A 344 -0.10 17.27 11.62
C ARG A 344 -0.07 16.28 12.79
N PRO A 345 0.90 16.39 13.71
CA PRO A 345 1.03 15.46 14.82
C PRO A 345 -0.27 15.31 15.62
N ASN A 346 -0.62 14.07 15.95
CA ASN A 346 -1.82 13.68 16.73
C ASN A 346 -3.18 13.89 16.03
N GLU A 347 -3.23 14.27 14.75
CA GLU A 347 -4.49 14.31 14.00
C GLU A 347 -4.95 12.92 13.58
N HIS A 348 -4.02 12.10 13.08
CA HIS A 348 -4.32 10.76 12.59
C HIS A 348 -3.38 9.66 13.11
N LYS A 349 -3.86 8.42 13.08
CA LYS A 349 -3.06 7.22 13.26
C LYS A 349 -3.50 6.10 12.35
N ILE A 350 -2.54 5.32 11.87
CA ILE A 350 -2.78 4.21 10.96
C ILE A 350 -2.32 2.92 11.64
N TYR A 351 -3.26 1.99 11.75
CA TYR A 351 -3.07 0.69 12.37
C TYR A 351 -3.07 -0.38 11.29
N HIS A 352 -1.98 -1.11 11.16
CA HIS A 352 -1.83 -2.17 10.18
C HIS A 352 -2.08 -3.53 10.81
N PHE A 353 -3.15 -4.18 10.37
CA PHE A 353 -3.60 -5.48 10.85
C PHE A 353 -2.99 -6.62 10.04
N THR A 354 -2.44 -7.60 10.74
CA THR A 354 -1.88 -8.83 10.17
C THR A 354 -2.40 -10.05 10.90
N THR A 355 -2.07 -11.23 10.36
CA THR A 355 -2.37 -12.51 10.99
C THR A 355 -1.07 -13.27 11.20
N GLU A 356 -0.81 -13.66 12.44
CA GLU A 356 0.32 -14.51 12.84
C GLU A 356 -0.24 -15.71 13.62
N ASP A 357 0.09 -16.94 13.21
CA ASP A 357 -0.41 -18.18 13.83
C ASP A 357 -1.95 -18.21 14.01
N ASN A 358 -2.69 -17.81 12.98
CA ASN A 358 -4.16 -17.65 12.99
C ASN A 358 -4.72 -16.61 13.99
N ASN A 359 -3.86 -15.82 14.63
CA ASN A 359 -4.26 -14.73 15.52
C ASN A 359 -4.07 -13.38 14.86
N THR A 360 -4.98 -12.45 15.12
CA THR A 360 -4.86 -11.08 14.63
C THR A 360 -3.84 -10.30 15.45
N CYS A 361 -2.85 -9.73 14.77
CA CYS A 361 -1.85 -8.80 15.30
C CYS A 361 -2.06 -7.40 14.70
N CYS A 362 -1.53 -6.36 15.35
CA CYS A 362 -1.57 -4.99 14.84
C CYS A 362 -0.25 -4.27 15.11
N SER A 363 0.25 -3.55 14.11
CA SER A 363 1.34 -2.58 14.25
C SER A 363 0.86 -1.16 13.97
N ILE A 364 1.52 -0.16 14.55
CA ILE A 364 1.23 1.26 14.25
C ILE A 364 2.17 1.70 13.14
N MET A 365 1.61 2.08 12.01
CA MET A 365 2.38 2.57 10.87
C MET A 365 2.94 3.97 11.17
N LYS A 366 4.20 4.21 10.79
CA LYS A 366 4.76 5.56 10.77
C LYS A 366 4.23 6.31 9.57
N SER A 367 3.12 7.00 9.76
CA SER A 367 2.37 7.68 8.70
C SER A 367 2.65 9.18 8.58
N TYR A 368 3.46 9.74 9.47
CA TYR A 368 3.89 11.13 9.40
C TYR A 368 5.19 11.23 8.61
N PHE A 369 5.14 11.97 7.51
CA PHE A 369 6.28 12.21 6.65
C PHE A 369 6.71 13.66 6.80
N ASN A 370 8.01 13.88 7.05
CA ASN A 370 8.56 15.24 7.21
C ASN A 370 8.94 15.87 5.86
N ASP A 371 9.18 15.06 4.82
CA ASP A 371 9.58 15.55 3.50
C ASP A 371 8.34 15.92 2.67
N GLU A 372 8.11 17.23 2.48
CA GLU A 372 7.01 17.75 1.66
C GLU A 372 7.05 17.23 0.22
N ARG A 373 8.24 16.98 -0.34
CA ARG A 373 8.38 16.42 -1.69
C ARG A 373 7.80 15.01 -1.75
N PHE A 374 8.01 14.22 -0.70
CA PHE A 374 7.43 12.88 -0.61
C PHE A 374 5.90 12.95 -0.53
N ILE A 375 5.35 13.82 0.32
CA ILE A 375 3.90 13.98 0.49
C ILE A 375 3.22 14.38 -0.82
N ASN A 376 3.86 15.26 -1.60
CA ASN A 376 3.34 15.70 -2.88
C ASN A 376 3.33 14.57 -3.93
N VAL A 377 4.37 13.73 -3.94
CA VAL A 377 4.47 12.59 -4.87
C VAL A 377 3.64 11.38 -4.43
N PHE A 378 3.39 11.22 -3.13
CA PHE A 378 2.63 10.10 -2.56
C PHE A 378 1.25 10.01 -3.22
N ASN A 379 1.00 8.94 -3.97
CA ASN A 379 -0.17 8.72 -4.78
C ASN A 379 -0.74 7.31 -4.52
N ASP A 380 -1.70 6.88 -5.34
CA ASP A 380 -2.39 5.61 -5.16
C ASP A 380 -1.46 4.40 -5.32
N ASN A 381 -0.39 4.52 -6.11
CA ASN A 381 0.58 3.45 -6.28
C ASN A 381 1.38 3.20 -5.01
N GLU A 382 1.83 4.24 -4.31
CA GLU A 382 2.54 4.08 -3.03
C GLU A 382 1.59 3.63 -1.93
N ALA A 383 0.38 4.18 -1.90
CA ALA A 383 -0.63 3.78 -0.92
C ALA A 383 -1.05 2.30 -1.09
N ARG A 384 -1.08 1.78 -2.33
CA ARG A 384 -1.37 0.37 -2.63
C ARG A 384 -0.41 -0.58 -1.94
N LEU A 385 0.86 -0.19 -1.79
CA LEU A 385 1.90 -1.04 -1.21
C LEU A 385 1.60 -1.46 0.23
N PHE A 386 0.84 -0.65 0.99
CA PHE A 386 0.41 -0.98 2.35
C PHE A 386 -0.70 -2.04 2.42
N PHE A 387 -1.20 -2.52 1.28
CA PHE A 387 -2.16 -3.61 1.17
C PHE A 387 -1.57 -4.84 0.47
N SER A 388 -0.31 -4.78 0.04
CA SER A 388 0.35 -5.80 -0.76
C SER A 388 0.59 -7.11 0.00
N ASN A 389 0.62 -8.21 -0.75
CA ASN A 389 1.01 -9.51 -0.22
C ASN A 389 2.51 -9.61 -0.02
N PHE A 390 3.26 -9.09 -0.99
CA PHE A 390 4.70 -8.98 -1.00
C PHE A 390 5.10 -7.82 -1.91
N ILE A 391 6.13 -7.07 -1.54
CA ILE A 391 6.63 -5.95 -2.35
C ILE A 391 8.02 -6.28 -2.90
N LEU A 392 8.18 -6.24 -4.22
CA LEU A 392 9.47 -6.29 -4.88
C LEU A 392 9.86 -4.87 -5.34
N PHE A 393 10.80 -4.26 -4.63
CA PHE A 393 11.36 -2.98 -5.03
C PHE A 393 12.43 -3.18 -6.09
N VAL A 394 12.30 -2.47 -7.20
CA VAL A 394 13.20 -2.56 -8.36
C VAL A 394 13.71 -1.18 -8.76
N GLU A 395 14.82 -1.16 -9.49
CA GLU A 395 15.49 0.07 -9.90
C GLU A 395 14.89 0.70 -11.16
N GLY A 396 14.56 -0.11 -12.17
CA GLY A 396 14.25 0.37 -13.51
C GLY A 396 13.01 -0.26 -14.17
N GLU A 397 12.78 0.14 -15.41
CA GLU A 397 11.67 -0.33 -16.25
C GLU A 397 11.89 -1.78 -16.72
N THR A 398 13.14 -2.19 -16.93
CA THR A 398 13.49 -3.54 -17.40
C THR A 398 13.01 -4.62 -16.41
N GLU A 399 13.11 -4.35 -15.11
CA GLU A 399 12.62 -5.28 -14.07
C GLU A 399 11.09 -5.28 -13.99
N LEU A 400 10.45 -4.12 -14.20
CA LEU A 400 8.99 -4.04 -14.28
C LEU A 400 8.46 -4.87 -15.47
N GLU A 401 9.11 -4.76 -16.63
CA GLU A 401 8.79 -5.57 -17.81
C GLU A 401 8.96 -7.07 -17.52
N LEU A 402 10.08 -7.45 -16.90
CA LEU A 402 10.40 -8.83 -16.55
C LEU A 402 9.37 -9.47 -15.62
N PHE A 403 9.14 -8.88 -14.45
CA PHE A 403 8.20 -9.43 -13.47
C PHE A 403 6.73 -9.13 -13.81
N GLY A 404 6.50 -8.26 -14.80
CA GLY A 404 5.21 -8.04 -15.46
C GLY A 404 4.85 -9.09 -16.51
N ASN A 405 5.83 -9.83 -17.05
CA ASN A 405 5.62 -10.77 -18.14
C ASN A 405 4.57 -11.85 -17.82
N LEU A 406 3.55 -11.97 -18.69
CA LEU A 406 2.41 -12.87 -18.48
C LEU A 406 2.80 -14.35 -18.58
N ASN A 407 3.73 -14.72 -19.45
CA ASN A 407 4.16 -16.10 -19.60
C ASN A 407 4.98 -16.57 -18.40
N LEU A 408 5.81 -15.69 -17.82
CA LEU A 408 6.51 -15.93 -16.58
C LEU A 408 5.55 -16.11 -15.41
N ARG A 409 4.52 -15.26 -15.30
CA ARG A 409 3.46 -15.39 -14.29
C ARG A 409 2.64 -16.67 -14.45
N LYS A 410 2.41 -17.13 -15.68
CA LYS A 410 1.80 -18.45 -15.95
C LYS A 410 2.70 -19.60 -15.50
N LEU A 411 4.02 -19.47 -15.69
CA LEU A 411 4.99 -20.49 -15.26
C LEU A 411 5.16 -20.50 -13.73
N PHE A 412 5.10 -19.34 -13.08
CA PHE A 412 5.22 -19.16 -11.64
C PHE A 412 4.03 -18.36 -11.08
N PRO A 413 2.88 -19.01 -10.81
CA PRO A 413 1.64 -18.32 -10.40
C PRO A 413 1.76 -17.50 -9.11
N LYS A 414 2.73 -17.82 -8.23
CA LYS A 414 3.04 -17.03 -7.04
C LYS A 414 3.40 -15.58 -7.36
N LEU A 415 3.92 -15.31 -8.55
CA LEU A 415 4.24 -13.95 -9.00
C LEU A 415 3.02 -13.05 -9.10
N ASN A 416 1.81 -13.59 -9.26
CA ASN A 416 0.56 -12.81 -9.29
C ASN A 416 0.22 -12.18 -7.94
N LYS A 417 0.86 -12.63 -6.85
CA LYS A 417 0.68 -12.08 -5.50
C LYS A 417 1.73 -11.02 -5.15
N ILE A 418 2.61 -10.65 -6.08
CA ILE A 418 3.69 -9.69 -5.84
C ILE A 418 3.33 -8.35 -6.46
N ASP A 419 3.50 -7.29 -5.69
CA ASP A 419 3.54 -5.93 -6.22
C ASP A 419 5.00 -5.56 -6.54
N VAL A 420 5.27 -5.37 -7.83
CA VAL A 420 6.58 -4.88 -8.31
C VAL A 420 6.50 -3.37 -8.39
N TYR A 421 7.42 -2.68 -7.71
CA TYR A 421 7.40 -1.24 -7.60
C TYR A 421 8.77 -0.64 -7.87
N LYS A 422 8.83 0.25 -8.86
CA LYS A 422 10.02 1.01 -9.20
C LYS A 422 10.18 2.16 -8.21
N THR A 423 11.35 2.26 -7.59
CA THR A 423 11.59 3.26 -6.56
C THR A 423 12.95 3.93 -6.70
N ASN A 424 13.02 5.18 -6.25
CA ASN A 424 14.27 5.85 -5.93
C ASN A 424 14.59 5.72 -4.43
N GLU A 425 15.76 6.18 -4.00
CA GLU A 425 16.20 6.09 -2.60
C GLU A 425 15.25 6.81 -1.63
N VAL A 426 14.77 8.00 -2.00
CA VAL A 426 13.91 8.83 -1.13
C VAL A 426 12.57 8.13 -0.88
N MET A 427 11.94 7.63 -1.96
CA MET A 427 10.69 6.88 -1.88
C MET A 427 10.87 5.56 -1.13
N LEU A 428 11.96 4.85 -1.39
CA LEU A 428 12.24 3.58 -0.74
C LEU A 428 12.37 3.79 0.78
N ASN A 429 13.12 4.80 1.22
CA ASN A 429 13.30 5.07 2.64
C ASN A 429 12.00 5.38 3.38
N ALA A 430 11.04 6.05 2.72
CA ALA A 430 9.76 6.39 3.31
C ALA A 430 8.80 5.17 3.35
N ILE A 431 8.74 4.38 2.28
CA ILE A 431 7.73 3.33 2.11
C ILE A 431 8.18 1.97 2.65
N LYS A 432 9.50 1.71 2.68
CA LYS A 432 10.08 0.43 3.09
C LYS A 432 9.41 -0.09 4.38
N PRO A 433 8.83 -1.32 4.37
CA PRO A 433 8.05 -1.83 5.50
C PRO A 433 8.77 -1.82 6.85
N SER A 434 10.10 -2.03 6.86
CA SER A 434 10.91 -1.93 8.08
C SER A 434 10.97 -0.51 8.66
N ASN A 435 10.94 0.50 7.80
CA ASN A 435 11.03 1.90 8.21
C ASN A 435 9.64 2.40 8.64
N SER A 436 8.60 2.06 7.88
CA SER A 436 7.20 2.41 8.11
C SER A 436 6.52 1.60 9.22
N ASN A 437 7.20 0.59 9.79
CA ASN A 437 6.69 -0.27 10.87
C ASN A 437 5.46 -1.11 10.47
N VAL A 438 5.54 -1.72 9.29
CA VAL A 438 4.48 -2.51 8.67
C VAL A 438 4.97 -3.95 8.45
N SER A 439 4.16 -4.94 8.83
CA SER A 439 4.49 -6.37 8.69
C SER A 439 4.17 -6.91 7.29
N ILE A 440 4.68 -6.25 6.23
CA ILE A 440 4.59 -6.72 4.85
C ILE A 440 5.96 -7.23 4.41
N PRO A 441 6.06 -8.47 3.87
CA PRO A 441 7.32 -9.00 3.37
C PRO A 441 7.73 -8.26 2.09
N TYR A 442 9.03 -8.01 1.94
CA TYR A 442 9.58 -7.31 0.79
C TYR A 442 10.98 -7.78 0.44
N LEU A 443 11.42 -7.45 -0.78
CA LEU A 443 12.79 -7.61 -1.26
C LEU A 443 13.15 -6.39 -2.12
N VAL A 444 14.37 -5.87 -1.96
CA VAL A 444 14.92 -4.82 -2.81
C VAL A 444 15.94 -5.44 -3.76
N LEU A 445 15.74 -5.27 -5.06
CA LEU A 445 16.64 -5.74 -6.10
C LEU A 445 17.44 -4.56 -6.66
N TYR A 446 18.76 -4.64 -6.59
CA TYR A 446 19.68 -3.63 -7.14
C TYR A 446 20.64 -4.25 -8.15
N ASP A 447 21.10 -3.44 -9.09
CA ASP A 447 22.27 -3.75 -9.91
C ASP A 447 23.57 -3.68 -9.07
N ALA A 448 24.64 -4.32 -9.55
CA ALA A 448 25.91 -4.39 -8.82
C ALA A 448 26.59 -3.02 -8.64
N ASP A 449 26.30 -2.06 -9.51
CA ASP A 449 26.90 -0.72 -9.51
C ASP A 449 26.42 0.17 -8.35
N LYS A 450 25.33 -0.21 -7.68
CA LYS A 450 24.87 0.43 -6.43
C LYS A 450 25.73 0.08 -5.22
N MET A 451 26.51 -0.99 -5.33
CA MET A 451 27.40 -1.47 -4.27
C MET A 451 28.88 -1.25 -4.63
N VAL A 452 29.26 -1.44 -5.89
CA VAL A 452 30.66 -1.52 -6.30
C VAL A 452 30.94 -0.60 -7.49
N SER A 453 32.11 0.02 -7.47
CA SER A 453 32.70 0.66 -8.65
C SER A 453 34.06 0.05 -8.97
N VAL A 454 34.42 0.04 -10.25
CA VAL A 454 35.69 -0.54 -10.73
C VAL A 454 36.59 0.56 -11.25
N ASN A 455 37.85 0.55 -10.82
CA ASN A 455 38.90 1.38 -11.41
C ASN A 455 39.59 0.65 -12.56
N PHE A 456 39.44 1.17 -13.78
CA PHE A 456 39.98 0.55 -15.01
C PHE A 456 41.50 0.71 -15.19
N ARG A 457 42.16 1.56 -14.37
CA ARG A 457 43.61 1.76 -14.43
C ARG A 457 44.39 0.64 -13.73
N ASN A 458 43.87 0.17 -12.61
CA ASN A 458 44.54 -0.79 -11.72
C ASN A 458 43.67 -2.03 -11.37
N GLY A 459 42.47 -2.13 -11.97
CA GLY A 459 41.52 -3.21 -11.72
C GLY A 459 40.94 -3.25 -10.30
N SER A 460 41.07 -2.18 -9.52
CA SER A 460 40.63 -2.21 -8.12
C SER A 460 39.11 -2.11 -7.98
N ILE A 461 38.56 -2.92 -7.08
CA ILE A 461 37.15 -2.90 -6.67
C ILE A 461 37.01 -1.90 -5.53
N ASN A 462 36.17 -0.88 -5.70
CA ASN A 462 35.86 0.11 -4.68
C ASN A 462 34.42 -0.09 -4.21
N PHE A 463 34.25 -0.42 -2.93
CA PHE A 463 32.92 -0.51 -2.34
C PHE A 463 32.35 0.89 -2.07
N LEU A 464 31.15 1.14 -2.55
CA LEU A 464 30.48 2.43 -2.44
C LEU A 464 29.77 2.57 -1.09
N SER A 465 29.79 3.78 -0.54
CA SER A 465 29.03 4.16 0.65
C SER A 465 27.71 4.82 0.27
N LYS A 466 26.91 4.16 -0.59
CA LYS A 466 25.62 4.65 -1.11
C LYS A 466 24.46 3.71 -0.72
N GLU A 467 23.68 3.19 -1.68
CA GLU A 467 22.48 2.39 -1.43
C GLU A 467 22.78 1.09 -0.65
N VAL A 468 23.85 0.39 -1.02
CA VAL A 468 24.29 -0.82 -0.33
C VAL A 468 25.66 -0.60 0.31
N ASN A 469 25.63 -0.05 1.53
CA ASN A 469 26.84 0.25 2.28
C ASN A 469 27.26 -0.94 3.16
N ILE A 470 28.20 -1.76 2.66
CA ILE A 470 28.72 -2.91 3.42
C ILE A 470 29.47 -2.47 4.69
N PHE A 471 30.11 -1.29 4.69
CA PHE A 471 30.85 -0.79 5.85
C PHE A 471 29.93 -0.59 7.05
N THR A 472 28.76 0.03 6.86
CA THR A 472 27.78 0.26 7.94
C THR A 472 27.12 -1.03 8.39
N ILE A 473 26.79 -1.92 7.44
CA ILE A 473 26.20 -3.24 7.74
C ILE A 473 27.16 -4.08 8.59
N LYS A 474 28.46 -4.09 8.25
CA LYS A 474 29.49 -4.79 9.04
C LYS A 474 29.53 -4.32 10.48
N GLU A 475 29.45 -3.01 10.73
CA GLU A 475 29.52 -2.47 12.10
C GLU A 475 28.35 -2.92 12.98
N LYS A 476 27.15 -3.16 12.40
CA LYS A 476 26.00 -3.73 13.15
C LYS A 476 26.33 -5.08 13.80
N TYR A 477 27.25 -5.86 13.21
CA TYR A 477 27.60 -7.20 13.66
C TYR A 477 28.90 -7.26 14.49
N LYS A 478 29.59 -6.13 14.68
CA LYS A 478 30.91 -6.08 15.35
C LYS A 478 30.88 -6.62 16.78
N LEU A 479 29.80 -6.36 17.51
CA LEU A 479 29.63 -6.77 18.92
C LEU A 479 28.94 -8.14 19.08
N SER A 480 28.98 -8.99 18.05
CA SER A 480 28.34 -10.32 18.11
C SER A 480 29.19 -11.32 18.88
N PHE A 481 28.55 -12.21 19.65
CA PHE A 481 29.23 -13.30 20.37
C PHE A 481 29.97 -14.24 19.42
N TYR A 482 31.19 -14.63 19.80
CA TYR A 482 32.01 -15.59 19.05
C TYR A 482 31.25 -16.91 18.83
N GLY A 483 31.32 -17.45 17.60
CA GLY A 483 30.60 -18.68 17.21
C GLY A 483 29.12 -18.50 16.85
N SER A 484 28.53 -17.30 17.04
CA SER A 484 27.16 -17.03 16.60
C SER A 484 27.07 -16.81 15.08
N LYS A 485 25.90 -17.08 14.47
CA LYS A 485 25.63 -16.77 13.05
C LYS A 485 25.96 -15.30 12.70
N ARG A 486 25.66 -14.37 13.60
CA ARG A 486 25.97 -12.94 13.43
C ARG A 486 27.47 -12.65 13.43
N TYR A 487 28.26 -13.37 14.24
CA TYR A 487 29.72 -13.28 14.22
C TYR A 487 30.31 -13.84 12.90
N HIS A 488 29.73 -14.91 12.35
CA HIS A 488 30.11 -15.39 11.02
C HIS A 488 29.88 -14.32 9.94
N TYR A 489 28.74 -13.61 9.98
CA TYR A 489 28.47 -12.49 9.06
C TYR A 489 29.51 -11.37 9.19
N TYR A 490 29.89 -11.00 10.42
CA TYR A 490 30.95 -10.02 10.64
C TYR A 490 32.29 -10.47 10.02
N LYS A 491 32.69 -11.73 10.23
CA LYS A 491 33.93 -12.29 9.69
C LYS A 491 33.94 -12.30 8.16
N GLU A 492 32.82 -12.68 7.54
CA GLU A 492 32.67 -12.67 6.07
C GLU A 492 32.73 -11.25 5.51
N PHE A 493 31.99 -10.29 6.07
CA PHE A 493 32.10 -8.89 5.61
C PHE A 493 33.51 -8.32 5.81
N LYS A 494 34.18 -8.68 6.92
CA LYS A 494 35.59 -8.31 7.14
C LYS A 494 36.51 -8.94 6.09
N SER A 495 36.23 -10.15 5.60
CA SER A 495 37.01 -10.80 4.56
C SER A 495 36.78 -10.13 3.20
N ILE A 496 35.52 -9.83 2.86
CA ILE A 496 35.12 -9.16 1.62
C ILE A 496 35.71 -7.75 1.55
N LEU A 497 35.62 -6.96 2.62
CA LEU A 497 36.15 -5.59 2.65
C LEU A 497 37.68 -5.53 2.58
N LYS A 498 38.40 -6.64 2.79
CA LYS A 498 39.84 -6.65 2.48
C LYS A 498 40.09 -6.41 0.99
N LEU A 499 39.15 -6.75 0.11
CA LEU A 499 39.26 -6.55 -1.33
C LEU A 499 39.09 -5.08 -1.75
N ASP A 500 38.60 -4.21 -0.84
CA ASP A 500 38.42 -2.79 -1.13
C ASP A 500 39.74 -2.14 -1.55
N LYS A 501 39.73 -1.47 -2.70
CA LYS A 501 40.87 -0.76 -3.31
C LYS A 501 42.10 -1.63 -3.58
N ARG A 502 42.01 -2.96 -3.47
CA ARG A 502 43.10 -3.86 -3.86
C ARG A 502 43.20 -3.94 -5.37
N GLN A 503 44.42 -3.84 -5.88
CA GLN A 503 44.69 -4.02 -7.30
C GLN A 503 44.46 -5.48 -7.68
N ASN A 504 43.80 -5.69 -8.80
CA ASN A 504 43.55 -7.01 -9.37
C ASN A 504 43.85 -6.97 -10.86
N GLU A 505 44.26 -8.11 -11.42
CA GLU A 505 44.49 -8.21 -12.86
C GLU A 505 43.16 -8.24 -13.61
N LEU A 506 43.01 -7.29 -14.54
CA LEU A 506 41.93 -7.31 -15.50
C LEU A 506 42.26 -8.33 -16.60
N THR A 507 41.22 -8.98 -17.13
CA THR A 507 41.33 -9.75 -18.38
C THR A 507 41.94 -8.89 -19.49
N LYS A 508 42.61 -9.51 -20.47
CA LYS A 508 43.27 -8.82 -21.60
C LYS A 508 42.36 -7.78 -22.28
N ASN A 509 41.07 -8.07 -22.36
CA ASN A 509 40.05 -7.22 -22.98
C ASN A 509 39.37 -6.24 -22.02
N LYS A 510 39.72 -6.25 -20.72
CA LYS A 510 39.19 -5.38 -19.65
C LYS A 510 37.68 -5.41 -19.45
N ILE A 511 37.05 -6.53 -19.82
CA ILE A 511 35.59 -6.70 -19.77
C ILE A 511 35.11 -7.64 -18.65
N SER A 512 36.01 -8.43 -18.04
CA SER A 512 35.64 -9.39 -16.99
C SER A 512 36.62 -9.46 -15.80
N PHE A 513 36.08 -9.93 -14.66
CA PHE A 513 36.75 -10.25 -13.39
C PHE A 513 36.33 -11.64 -12.89
N GLU A 514 37.28 -12.50 -12.55
CA GLU A 514 36.94 -13.82 -11.97
C GLU A 514 36.41 -13.75 -10.52
N LEU A 515 36.73 -12.70 -9.78
CA LEU A 515 36.42 -12.59 -8.35
C LEU A 515 35.07 -11.93 -8.05
N MET A 516 34.51 -11.16 -8.99
CA MET A 516 33.33 -10.31 -8.77
C MET A 516 32.08 -11.14 -8.44
N GLU A 517 31.78 -12.14 -9.27
CA GLU A 517 30.60 -13.00 -9.12
C GLU A 517 30.58 -13.73 -7.76
N LYS A 518 31.70 -14.37 -7.40
CA LYS A 518 31.85 -15.05 -6.09
C LYS A 518 31.72 -14.08 -4.91
N THR A 519 32.15 -12.84 -5.08
CA THR A 519 32.05 -11.82 -4.03
C THR A 519 30.59 -11.39 -3.84
N ILE A 520 29.86 -11.13 -4.93
CA ILE A 520 28.45 -10.76 -4.90
C ILE A 520 27.60 -11.91 -4.32
N GLU A 521 27.88 -13.16 -4.69
CA GLU A 521 27.19 -14.33 -4.13
C GLU A 521 27.36 -14.42 -2.60
N LYS A 522 28.59 -14.24 -2.10
CA LYS A 522 28.87 -14.21 -0.66
C LYS A 522 28.14 -13.07 0.06
N VAL A 523 28.07 -11.90 -0.56
CA VAL A 523 27.33 -10.75 -0.03
C VAL A 523 25.83 -11.05 0.03
N ASN A 524 25.25 -11.56 -1.06
CA ASN A 524 23.82 -11.88 -1.16
C ASN A 524 23.38 -12.92 -0.12
N ASN A 525 24.21 -13.92 0.16
CA ASN A 525 23.94 -14.94 1.19
C ASN A 525 23.68 -14.35 2.59
N ILE A 526 24.21 -13.16 2.87
CA ILE A 526 24.06 -12.46 4.15
C ILE A 526 22.98 -11.37 4.03
N ILE A 527 23.12 -10.47 3.04
CA ILE A 527 22.28 -9.26 2.94
C ILE A 527 20.81 -9.61 2.63
N THR A 528 20.54 -10.63 1.82
CA THR A 528 19.16 -11.02 1.48
C THR A 528 18.37 -11.46 2.71
N LYS A 529 19.01 -12.15 3.66
CA LYS A 529 18.37 -12.61 4.91
C LYS A 529 18.23 -11.52 5.95
N THR A 530 19.16 -10.57 5.97
CA THR A 530 19.31 -9.59 7.06
C THR A 530 18.70 -8.23 6.74
N GLU A 531 18.98 -7.69 5.55
CA GLU A 531 18.53 -6.36 5.11
C GLU A 531 17.40 -6.45 4.07
N ARG A 532 17.04 -7.67 3.61
CA ARG A 532 16.08 -7.91 2.51
C ARG A 532 16.48 -7.22 1.21
N ILE A 533 17.78 -7.23 0.91
CA ILE A 533 18.34 -6.70 -0.35
C ILE A 533 19.03 -7.83 -1.10
N LYS A 534 18.87 -7.86 -2.42
CA LYS A 534 19.57 -8.77 -3.33
C LYS A 534 20.19 -7.97 -4.46
N ILE A 535 21.42 -8.30 -4.78
CA ILE A 535 22.24 -7.60 -5.76
C ILE A 535 22.41 -8.50 -6.97
N ALA A 536 22.15 -7.99 -8.17
CA ALA A 536 22.46 -8.70 -9.41
C ALA A 536 23.97 -8.90 -9.54
N ASN A 537 24.41 -9.97 -10.20
CA ASN A 537 25.86 -10.19 -10.41
C ASN A 537 26.51 -9.10 -11.29
N ASN A 538 25.73 -8.48 -12.18
CA ASN A 538 26.13 -7.32 -12.97
C ASN A 538 24.93 -6.38 -13.19
N THR A 539 24.09 -6.70 -14.17
CA THR A 539 22.83 -6.03 -14.51
C THR A 539 21.75 -7.08 -14.78
N THR A 540 20.52 -6.64 -14.90
CA THR A 540 19.39 -7.53 -15.18
C THR A 540 19.47 -8.21 -16.55
N GLU A 541 20.17 -7.64 -17.54
CA GLU A 541 20.51 -8.35 -18.79
C GLU A 541 21.38 -9.59 -18.55
N GLY A 542 22.23 -9.56 -17.52
CA GLY A 542 23.05 -10.70 -17.12
C GLY A 542 22.23 -11.89 -16.67
N PHE A 543 21.01 -11.69 -16.15
CA PHE A 543 20.10 -12.79 -15.84
C PHE A 543 19.71 -13.57 -17.10
N PHE A 544 19.56 -12.89 -18.23
CA PHE A 544 19.10 -13.47 -19.49
C PHE A 544 20.23 -13.95 -20.38
N ILE A 545 21.31 -13.19 -20.50
CA ILE A 545 22.43 -13.51 -21.39
C ILE A 545 23.53 -14.10 -20.50
N ASN A 546 23.48 -15.39 -20.22
CA ASN A 546 24.42 -16.08 -19.35
C ASN A 546 24.98 -17.34 -20.04
N GLU A 547 25.86 -18.07 -19.38
CA GLU A 547 26.51 -19.24 -19.99
C GLU A 547 25.53 -20.36 -20.36
N ASN A 548 24.48 -20.50 -19.56
CA ASN A 548 23.46 -21.54 -19.65
C ASN A 548 22.41 -21.19 -20.71
N SER A 549 22.06 -19.92 -20.84
CA SER A 549 21.09 -19.42 -21.81
C SER A 549 21.69 -19.08 -23.17
N TYR A 550 23.03 -18.98 -23.29
CA TYR A 550 23.72 -18.55 -24.51
C TYR A 550 23.21 -19.22 -25.79
N ASN A 551 23.11 -20.55 -25.81
CA ASN A 551 22.66 -21.28 -26.99
C ASN A 551 21.21 -20.93 -27.38
N LEU A 552 20.35 -20.76 -26.39
CA LEU A 552 18.95 -20.39 -26.59
C LEU A 552 18.84 -18.92 -27.06
N PHE A 553 19.66 -18.04 -26.50
CA PHE A 553 19.74 -16.63 -26.89
C PHE A 553 20.18 -16.46 -28.34
N ILE A 554 21.21 -17.20 -28.79
CA ILE A 554 21.64 -17.16 -30.20
C ILE A 554 20.54 -17.67 -31.14
N ARG A 555 19.83 -18.75 -30.76
CA ARG A 555 18.69 -19.27 -31.56
C ARG A 555 17.58 -18.22 -31.69
N TRP A 556 17.22 -17.57 -30.59
CA TRP A 556 16.25 -16.48 -30.58
C TRP A 556 16.72 -15.31 -31.46
N LEU A 557 17.95 -14.85 -31.29
CA LEU A 557 18.50 -13.72 -32.04
C LEU A 557 18.49 -13.99 -33.56
N ILE A 558 18.88 -15.19 -33.97
CA ILE A 558 18.84 -15.61 -35.38
C ILE A 558 17.39 -15.65 -35.89
N ASN A 559 16.47 -16.22 -35.11
CA ASN A 559 15.06 -16.30 -35.48
C ASN A 559 14.44 -14.90 -35.66
N GLU A 560 14.66 -14.01 -34.71
CA GLU A 560 14.18 -12.64 -34.75
C GLU A 560 14.77 -11.86 -35.92
N PHE A 561 16.09 -11.96 -36.12
CA PHE A 561 16.77 -11.33 -37.25
C PHE A 561 16.24 -11.82 -38.59
N ILE A 562 16.07 -13.14 -38.77
CA ILE A 562 15.56 -13.70 -40.03
C ILE A 562 14.16 -13.19 -40.34
N THR A 563 13.32 -13.12 -39.30
CA THR A 563 11.91 -12.70 -39.39
C THR A 563 11.76 -11.21 -39.68
N HIS A 564 12.63 -10.37 -39.10
CA HIS A 564 12.45 -8.91 -39.11
C HIS A 564 13.39 -8.16 -40.07
N ALA A 565 14.50 -8.76 -40.49
CA ALA A 565 15.34 -8.19 -41.55
C ALA A 565 14.61 -8.27 -42.90
N LYS A 566 13.85 -7.22 -43.21
CA LYS A 566 13.09 -7.07 -44.46
C LYS A 566 13.91 -6.33 -45.52
N VAL A 567 13.68 -6.70 -46.78
CA VAL A 567 14.31 -6.03 -47.92
C VAL A 567 13.77 -4.61 -48.02
N GLY A 568 14.68 -3.67 -48.15
CA GLY A 568 14.40 -2.25 -48.31
C GLY A 568 15.47 -1.62 -49.19
N SER A 569 15.09 -0.68 -50.06
CA SER A 569 16.06 0.03 -50.89
C SER A 569 15.69 1.46 -51.27
N LYS A 570 16.70 2.33 -51.35
CA LYS A 570 16.59 3.66 -51.98
C LYS A 570 16.58 3.50 -53.51
N GLY A 571 15.41 3.22 -54.07
CA GLY A 571 15.22 2.92 -55.51
C GLY A 571 14.60 1.54 -55.73
N ASP A 572 14.59 1.06 -56.97
CA ASP A 572 14.04 -0.27 -57.31
C ASP A 572 14.89 -1.40 -56.69
N PRO A 573 14.33 -2.19 -55.76
CA PRO A 573 15.03 -3.29 -55.10
C PRO A 573 15.56 -4.32 -56.09
N ASN A 574 14.84 -4.58 -57.20
CA ASN A 574 15.25 -5.56 -58.18
C ASN A 574 16.53 -5.13 -58.91
N LYS A 575 16.65 -3.84 -59.26
CA LYS A 575 17.86 -3.30 -59.91
C LYS A 575 19.08 -3.38 -58.99
N ILE A 576 18.90 -3.02 -57.72
CA ILE A 576 19.98 -3.05 -56.73
C ILE A 576 20.46 -4.49 -56.50
N ILE A 577 19.52 -5.43 -56.36
CA ILE A 577 19.84 -6.85 -56.21
C ILE A 577 20.58 -7.37 -57.46
N SER A 578 20.10 -7.05 -58.66
CA SER A 578 20.74 -7.49 -59.91
C SER A 578 22.16 -6.91 -60.11
N ILE A 579 22.41 -5.66 -59.70
CA ILE A 579 23.77 -5.08 -59.70
C ILE A 579 24.71 -5.90 -58.82
N HIS A 580 24.26 -6.34 -57.65
CA HIS A 580 25.07 -7.15 -56.75
C HIS A 580 25.20 -8.61 -57.18
N GLN A 581 24.21 -9.17 -57.87
CA GLN A 581 24.28 -10.51 -58.46
C GLN A 581 25.33 -10.60 -59.58
N ASN A 582 25.50 -9.53 -60.37
CA ASN A 582 26.39 -9.52 -61.53
C ASN A 582 27.84 -9.11 -61.21
N LYS A 583 28.20 -8.91 -59.93
CA LYS A 583 29.57 -8.55 -59.55
C LYS A 583 30.50 -9.77 -59.63
N PRO A 584 31.74 -9.60 -60.15
CA PRO A 584 32.74 -10.66 -60.13
C PRO A 584 33.08 -11.05 -58.69
N THR A 585 33.41 -12.33 -58.48
CA THR A 585 33.63 -12.92 -57.15
C THR A 585 34.72 -12.23 -56.33
N LYS A 586 35.70 -11.57 -56.98
CA LYS A 586 36.77 -10.81 -56.31
C LYS A 586 36.28 -9.51 -55.63
N ASP A 587 35.19 -8.91 -56.12
CA ASP A 587 34.65 -7.64 -55.61
C ASP A 587 33.38 -7.83 -54.75
N PHE A 588 33.01 -9.09 -54.51
CA PHE A 588 31.78 -9.44 -53.82
C PHE A 588 31.98 -9.43 -52.29
N ASN A 589 31.55 -8.33 -51.65
CA ASN A 589 31.52 -8.22 -50.19
C ASN A 589 30.09 -8.43 -49.67
N ILE A 590 29.88 -9.53 -48.93
CA ILE A 590 28.58 -9.94 -48.36
C ILE A 590 28.01 -8.86 -47.42
N ILE A 591 28.83 -8.20 -46.62
CA ILE A 591 28.39 -7.19 -45.66
C ILE A 591 27.89 -5.94 -46.39
N ASN A 592 28.60 -5.50 -47.43
CA ASN A 592 28.18 -4.36 -48.25
C ASN A 592 26.91 -4.67 -49.05
N CYS A 593 26.82 -5.89 -49.59
CA CYS A 593 25.64 -6.39 -50.27
C CYS A 593 24.41 -6.42 -49.33
N PHE A 594 24.59 -6.94 -48.11
CA PHE A 594 23.54 -6.94 -47.10
C PHE A 594 23.06 -5.53 -46.76
N LYS A 595 23.98 -4.59 -46.49
CA LYS A 595 23.63 -3.19 -46.19
C LYS A 595 22.88 -2.50 -47.33
N ALA A 596 23.18 -2.85 -48.58
CA ALA A 596 22.50 -2.32 -49.75
C ALA A 596 21.07 -2.86 -49.92
N ILE A 597 20.85 -4.15 -49.59
CA ILE A 597 19.56 -4.86 -49.79
C ILE A 597 18.61 -4.71 -48.57
N PHE A 598 19.16 -4.60 -47.36
CA PHE A 598 18.40 -4.59 -46.10
C PHE A 598 18.54 -3.23 -45.40
N ASN A 599 18.25 -2.14 -46.10
CA ASN A 599 18.23 -0.79 -45.52
C ASN A 599 16.82 -0.41 -45.04
N ASN A 600 16.69 0.73 -44.36
CA ASN A 600 15.46 1.13 -43.67
C ASN A 600 14.41 1.78 -44.60
N TYR A 601 14.56 1.68 -45.93
CA TYR A 601 13.59 2.23 -46.88
C TYR A 601 12.41 1.27 -47.10
N PRO A 602 11.17 1.77 -47.24
CA PRO A 602 10.01 0.92 -47.49
C PRO A 602 10.10 0.24 -48.86
N LEU A 603 9.66 -1.02 -48.94
CA LEU A 603 9.59 -1.76 -50.18
C LEU A 603 8.45 -1.22 -51.06
N LYS A 604 8.79 -0.45 -52.10
CA LYS A 604 7.80 0.16 -53.01
C LYS A 604 7.37 -0.75 -54.17
N HIS A 605 8.18 -1.76 -54.52
CA HIS A 605 7.96 -2.63 -55.68
C HIS A 605 8.00 -4.11 -55.29
N LYS A 606 7.20 -4.94 -55.97
CA LYS A 606 7.21 -6.39 -55.77
C LYS A 606 8.52 -6.98 -56.28
N LEU A 607 9.17 -7.80 -55.45
CA LEU A 607 10.40 -8.51 -55.81
C LEU A 607 10.09 -9.69 -56.72
N THR A 608 10.97 -9.98 -57.68
CA THR A 608 10.89 -11.22 -58.46
C THR A 608 11.29 -12.43 -57.60
N ASP A 609 10.79 -13.63 -57.92
CA ASP A 609 11.08 -14.84 -57.14
C ASP A 609 12.59 -15.16 -57.09
N VAL A 610 13.32 -14.85 -58.16
CA VAL A 610 14.78 -15.00 -58.23
C VAL A 610 15.47 -14.05 -57.24
N ASN A 611 15.04 -12.78 -57.20
CA ASN A 611 15.61 -11.77 -56.31
C ASN A 611 15.21 -12.00 -54.85
N MET A 612 14.01 -12.54 -54.58
CA MET A 612 13.62 -12.97 -53.23
C MET A 612 14.50 -14.11 -52.73
N LYS A 613 14.71 -15.17 -53.53
CA LYS A 613 15.61 -16.28 -53.18
C LYS A 613 17.05 -15.81 -52.93
N PHE A 614 17.53 -14.87 -53.74
CA PHE A 614 18.85 -14.28 -53.56
C PHE A 614 18.94 -13.46 -52.27
N ALA A 615 17.97 -12.60 -51.98
CA ALA A 615 17.95 -11.81 -50.75
C ALA A 615 17.93 -12.70 -49.49
N GLU A 616 17.14 -13.78 -49.50
CA GLU A 616 17.13 -14.78 -48.41
C GLU A 616 18.47 -15.51 -48.26
N LYS A 617 19.16 -15.81 -49.38
CA LYS A 617 20.52 -16.36 -49.34
C LYS A 617 21.50 -15.36 -48.71
N ILE A 618 21.49 -14.10 -49.13
CA ILE A 618 22.36 -13.04 -48.57
C ILE A 618 22.11 -12.86 -47.08
N LYS A 619 20.85 -12.92 -46.62
CA LYS A 619 20.50 -12.84 -45.20
C LYS A 619 21.18 -13.93 -44.38
N LYS A 620 21.16 -15.19 -44.85
CA LYS A 620 21.80 -16.33 -44.18
C LYS A 620 23.32 -16.26 -44.25
N ASP A 621 23.87 -15.89 -45.39
CA ASP A 621 25.32 -15.79 -45.59
C ASP A 621 25.91 -14.62 -44.78
N PHE A 622 25.17 -13.53 -44.61
CA PHE A 622 25.55 -12.42 -43.73
C PHE A 622 25.72 -12.86 -42.27
N LEU A 623 24.77 -13.64 -41.72
CA LEU A 623 24.90 -14.16 -40.36
C LEU A 623 26.12 -15.09 -40.21
N LYS A 624 26.42 -15.91 -41.22
CA LYS A 624 27.61 -16.78 -41.21
C LYS A 624 28.90 -15.95 -41.21
N GLU A 625 28.97 -14.90 -42.03
CA GLU A 625 30.14 -14.00 -42.08
C GLU A 625 30.32 -13.23 -40.76
N MET A 626 29.23 -12.76 -40.14
CA MET A 626 29.30 -12.17 -38.80
C MET A 626 29.80 -13.17 -37.76
N GLY A 627 29.35 -14.43 -37.81
CA GLY A 627 29.85 -15.51 -36.96
C GLY A 627 31.36 -15.76 -37.14
N LYS A 628 31.84 -15.80 -38.40
CA LYS A 628 33.28 -15.96 -38.70
C LYS A 628 34.10 -14.80 -38.15
N LYS A 629 33.62 -13.56 -38.26
CA LYS A 629 34.28 -12.38 -37.68
C LYS A 629 34.43 -12.50 -36.16
N VAL A 630 33.38 -12.89 -35.46
CA VAL A 630 33.44 -13.11 -33.99
C VAL A 630 34.48 -14.18 -33.64
N LEU A 631 34.54 -15.27 -34.41
CA LEU A 631 35.52 -16.35 -34.22
C LEU A 631 36.96 -15.91 -34.52
N ALA A 632 37.17 -15.01 -35.49
CA ALA A 632 38.49 -14.50 -35.86
C ALA A 632 39.17 -13.71 -34.73
N GLU A 633 38.40 -13.09 -33.83
CA GLU A 633 38.89 -12.37 -32.66
C GLU A 633 39.41 -13.30 -31.54
N LYS A 634 39.29 -14.64 -31.69
CA LYS A 634 39.76 -15.66 -30.72
C LYS A 634 39.26 -15.42 -29.29
N LEU A 635 38.01 -14.97 -29.17
CA LEU A 635 37.37 -14.65 -27.89
C LEU A 635 36.88 -15.92 -27.18
N THR A 636 36.90 -15.90 -25.85
CA THR A 636 36.28 -16.93 -25.04
C THR A 636 34.74 -16.81 -25.06
N LYS A 637 34.03 -17.91 -24.75
CA LYS A 637 32.55 -17.90 -24.67
C LYS A 637 32.04 -16.82 -23.70
N LYS A 638 32.70 -16.64 -22.54
CA LYS A 638 32.37 -15.59 -21.56
C LYS A 638 32.48 -14.19 -22.16
N GLU A 639 33.54 -13.91 -22.90
CA GLU A 639 33.74 -12.60 -23.52
C GLU A 639 32.69 -12.32 -24.60
N ILE A 640 32.31 -13.32 -25.40
CA ILE A 640 31.23 -13.20 -26.39
C ILE A 640 29.91 -12.87 -25.70
N ILE A 641 29.60 -13.54 -24.58
CA ILE A 641 28.41 -13.25 -23.77
C ILE A 641 28.41 -11.81 -23.29
N ILE A 642 29.53 -11.31 -22.79
CA ILE A 642 29.66 -9.92 -22.32
C ILE A 642 29.49 -8.93 -23.48
N ILE A 643 30.07 -9.22 -24.65
CA ILE A 643 29.91 -8.40 -25.85
C ILE A 643 28.44 -8.33 -26.28
N LEU A 644 27.72 -9.45 -26.24
CA LEU A 644 26.28 -9.48 -26.52
C LEU A 644 25.50 -8.68 -25.48
N ARG A 645 25.78 -8.83 -24.17
CA ARG A 645 25.15 -8.00 -23.11
C ARG A 645 25.35 -6.52 -23.37
N MET A 646 26.59 -6.11 -23.64
CA MET A 646 26.90 -4.72 -23.96
C MET A 646 26.21 -4.27 -25.24
N ALA A 647 26.10 -5.12 -26.27
CA ALA A 647 25.40 -4.78 -27.51
C ALA A 647 23.92 -4.43 -27.25
N PHE A 648 23.27 -5.14 -26.32
CA PHE A 648 21.91 -4.89 -25.81
C PHE A 648 21.85 -3.85 -24.67
N GLU A 649 22.77 -2.88 -24.65
CA GLU A 649 22.80 -1.77 -23.69
C GLU A 649 22.99 -2.16 -22.21
N GLY A 650 23.36 -3.42 -21.93
CA GLY A 650 23.79 -3.88 -20.61
C GLY A 650 25.22 -3.45 -20.25
N LYS A 651 25.67 -3.85 -19.05
CA LYS A 651 27.05 -3.59 -18.57
C LYS A 651 27.91 -4.86 -18.67
N SER A 652 29.22 -4.67 -18.77
CA SER A 652 30.22 -5.74 -18.62
C SER A 652 30.31 -6.21 -17.15
N ASP A 653 31.04 -7.30 -16.88
CA ASP A 653 31.28 -7.71 -15.48
C ASP A 653 32.19 -6.71 -14.74
N THR A 654 32.90 -5.85 -15.49
CA THR A 654 33.62 -4.68 -14.95
C THR A 654 32.72 -3.46 -14.76
N LEU A 655 31.41 -3.60 -14.94
CA LEU A 655 30.38 -2.55 -14.83
C LEU A 655 30.53 -1.41 -15.85
N CYS A 656 31.18 -1.68 -17.00
CA CYS A 656 31.30 -0.73 -18.10
C CYS A 656 30.08 -0.83 -19.02
N SER A 657 29.44 0.30 -19.33
CA SER A 657 28.48 0.44 -20.44
C SER A 657 29.12 1.15 -21.63
N LYS A 658 28.40 1.28 -22.75
CA LYS A 658 28.82 2.10 -23.91
C LYS A 658 28.85 3.60 -23.61
N GLU A 659 28.03 4.04 -22.66
CA GLU A 659 27.84 5.46 -22.29
C GLU A 659 28.83 5.93 -21.22
N ASN A 660 29.42 5.00 -20.46
CA ASN A 660 30.37 5.32 -19.41
C ASN A 660 31.71 5.81 -20.00
N GLU A 661 32.34 6.79 -19.36
CA GLU A 661 33.69 7.27 -19.72
C GLU A 661 34.71 6.13 -19.78
N ASN A 662 34.55 5.12 -18.92
CA ASN A 662 35.39 3.93 -18.86
C ASN A 662 35.38 3.11 -20.15
N TYR A 663 34.38 3.28 -21.03
CA TYR A 663 34.32 2.61 -22.33
C TYR A 663 35.57 2.92 -23.16
N GLN A 664 36.19 4.10 -22.99
CA GLN A 664 37.43 4.47 -23.67
C GLN A 664 38.57 3.46 -23.42
N HIS A 665 38.59 2.78 -22.28
CA HIS A 665 39.63 1.83 -21.90
C HIS A 665 39.46 0.43 -22.53
N ILE A 666 38.31 0.15 -23.16
CA ILE A 666 38.09 -1.10 -23.88
C ILE A 666 38.86 -1.09 -25.22
N PRO A 667 39.52 -2.20 -25.61
CA PRO A 667 40.23 -2.29 -26.88
C PRO A 667 39.37 -1.96 -28.11
N GLN A 668 39.98 -1.33 -29.12
CA GLN A 668 39.25 -0.83 -30.30
C GLN A 668 38.60 -1.94 -31.12
N ASN A 669 39.23 -3.11 -31.23
CA ASN A 669 38.67 -4.28 -31.92
C ASN A 669 37.35 -4.74 -31.28
N ILE A 670 37.28 -4.76 -29.94
CA ILE A 670 36.06 -5.10 -29.20
C ILE A 670 34.98 -4.03 -29.41
N LYS A 671 35.35 -2.75 -29.34
CA LYS A 671 34.41 -1.64 -29.62
C LYS A 671 33.82 -1.72 -31.02
N SER A 672 34.66 -2.00 -32.04
CA SER A 672 34.19 -2.18 -33.41
C SER A 672 33.24 -3.36 -33.53
N LEU A 673 33.53 -4.48 -32.85
CA LEU A 673 32.66 -5.65 -32.87
C LEU A 673 31.30 -5.39 -32.21
N ILE A 674 31.29 -4.75 -31.04
CA ILE A 674 30.05 -4.34 -30.36
C ILE A 674 29.22 -3.42 -31.26
N LYS A 675 29.86 -2.44 -31.92
CA LYS A 675 29.20 -1.53 -32.83
C LYS A 675 28.64 -2.26 -34.07
N GLU A 676 29.40 -3.16 -34.67
CA GLU A 676 28.93 -3.93 -35.82
C GLU A 676 27.72 -4.82 -35.49
N ILE A 677 27.71 -5.46 -34.32
CA ILE A 677 26.57 -6.25 -33.84
C ILE A 677 25.36 -5.34 -33.58
N SER A 678 25.59 -4.19 -32.92
CA SER A 678 24.53 -3.23 -32.60
C SER A 678 23.87 -2.67 -33.87
N ASP A 679 24.67 -2.18 -34.81
CA ASP A 679 24.17 -1.48 -35.99
C ASP A 679 23.54 -2.44 -37.01
N ASN A 680 24.15 -3.61 -37.23
CA ASN A 680 23.78 -4.47 -38.35
C ASN A 680 22.87 -5.64 -37.96
N ILE A 681 22.87 -6.07 -36.69
CA ILE A 681 22.00 -7.16 -36.20
C ILE A 681 20.89 -6.56 -35.37
N ILE A 682 21.23 -5.91 -34.26
CA ILE A 682 20.24 -5.40 -33.28
C ILE A 682 19.40 -4.27 -33.90
N GLY A 683 20.00 -3.39 -34.70
CA GLY A 683 19.29 -2.34 -35.42
C GLY A 683 18.28 -2.84 -36.47
N LYS A 684 18.21 -4.15 -36.73
CA LYS A 684 17.21 -4.79 -37.61
C LYS A 684 16.11 -5.50 -36.83
N LEU A 685 16.22 -5.58 -35.51
CA LEU A 685 15.18 -6.09 -34.64
C LEU A 685 14.08 -5.03 -34.46
N PRO A 686 12.82 -5.45 -34.24
CA PRO A 686 11.70 -4.51 -34.06
C PRO A 686 11.84 -3.66 -32.79
N TYR A 687 12.67 -4.11 -31.85
CA TYR A 687 12.90 -3.53 -30.54
C TYR A 687 14.00 -2.45 -30.54
N GLY A 688 14.81 -2.37 -31.60
CA GLY A 688 15.99 -1.49 -31.65
C GLY A 688 17.08 -1.89 -30.64
N SER A 689 17.99 -0.96 -30.31
CA SER A 689 19.03 -1.18 -29.29
C SER A 689 18.57 -0.91 -27.87
N SER A 690 17.40 -0.29 -27.67
CA SER A 690 17.03 0.29 -26.38
C SER A 690 16.85 -0.76 -25.28
N LYS A 691 17.35 -0.45 -24.08
CA LYS A 691 17.20 -1.26 -22.86
C LYS A 691 15.74 -1.63 -22.56
N THR A 692 14.79 -0.80 -22.98
CA THR A 692 13.33 -0.97 -22.81
C THR A 692 12.60 -1.28 -24.12
N GLY A 693 13.32 -1.76 -25.15
CA GLY A 693 12.76 -2.00 -26.48
C GLY A 693 11.77 -3.15 -26.59
N GLY A 694 11.57 -3.95 -25.51
CA GLY A 694 10.70 -5.14 -25.51
C GLY A 694 11.41 -6.46 -25.86
N TRP A 695 12.74 -6.42 -26.05
CA TRP A 695 13.52 -7.61 -26.38
C TRP A 695 13.58 -8.61 -25.22
N VAL A 696 13.52 -8.14 -23.97
CA VAL A 696 13.49 -8.98 -22.77
C VAL A 696 12.23 -9.84 -22.76
N THR A 697 11.07 -9.23 -22.99
CA THR A 697 9.79 -9.95 -23.15
C THR A 697 9.86 -10.95 -24.30
N SER A 698 10.34 -10.53 -25.47
CA SER A 698 10.44 -11.39 -26.65
C SER A 698 11.31 -12.62 -26.41
N PHE A 699 12.50 -12.43 -25.84
CA PHE A 699 13.41 -13.52 -25.55
C PHE A 699 12.87 -14.46 -24.48
N LEU A 700 12.26 -13.91 -23.42
CA LEU A 700 11.66 -14.70 -22.35
C LEU A 700 10.49 -15.55 -22.86
N ASP A 701 9.63 -14.97 -23.70
CA ASP A 701 8.49 -15.65 -24.31
C ASP A 701 8.94 -16.76 -25.25
N PHE A 702 9.93 -16.49 -26.11
CA PHE A 702 10.55 -17.49 -26.97
C PHE A 702 11.15 -18.62 -26.13
N SER A 703 11.84 -18.28 -25.05
CA SER A 703 12.48 -19.25 -24.17
C SER A 703 11.46 -20.16 -23.47
N ILE A 704 10.40 -19.59 -22.90
CA ILE A 704 9.33 -20.35 -22.25
C ILE A 704 8.58 -21.23 -23.26
N LYS A 705 8.33 -20.72 -24.47
CA LYS A 705 7.72 -21.50 -25.55
C LYS A 705 8.61 -22.68 -25.93
N ASN A 706 9.90 -22.45 -26.14
CA ASN A 706 10.86 -23.50 -26.47
C ASN A 706 10.93 -24.56 -25.35
N MET A 707 10.98 -24.14 -24.09
CA MET A 707 10.97 -25.07 -22.94
C MET A 707 9.72 -25.94 -22.93
N LYS A 708 8.54 -25.39 -23.24
CA LYS A 708 7.29 -26.16 -23.31
C LYS A 708 7.29 -27.17 -24.45
N GLU A 709 7.72 -26.75 -25.65
CA GLU A 709 7.71 -27.59 -26.86
C GLU A 709 8.72 -28.75 -26.79
N PHE A 710 9.88 -28.55 -26.17
CA PHE A 710 10.95 -29.55 -26.10
C PHE A 710 10.98 -30.34 -24.77
N SER A 711 10.00 -30.12 -23.87
CA SER A 711 9.90 -30.81 -22.57
C SER A 711 9.19 -32.18 -22.66
N ALA A 712 9.83 -33.19 -23.26
CA ALA A 712 9.24 -34.54 -23.27
C ALA A 712 9.26 -35.20 -21.87
N ASN A 713 10.27 -34.93 -21.03
CA ASN A 713 10.49 -35.64 -19.74
C ASN A 713 10.85 -34.74 -18.54
N THR A 714 10.89 -33.40 -18.68
CA THR A 714 11.34 -32.50 -17.61
C THR A 714 10.39 -31.30 -17.48
N PRO A 715 9.85 -30.98 -16.29
CA PRO A 715 8.97 -29.84 -16.13
C PRO A 715 9.59 -28.53 -16.65
N PRO A 716 8.83 -27.66 -17.34
CA PRO A 716 9.35 -26.38 -17.83
C PRO A 716 9.98 -25.51 -16.74
N THR A 717 9.51 -25.61 -15.50
CA THR A 717 10.08 -24.92 -14.33
C THR A 717 11.49 -25.39 -13.98
N MET A 718 11.79 -26.69 -14.14
CA MET A 718 13.15 -27.22 -13.96
C MET A 718 14.07 -26.74 -15.07
N GLN A 719 13.62 -26.80 -16.33
CA GLN A 719 14.42 -26.27 -17.44
C GLN A 719 14.71 -24.79 -17.25
N PHE A 720 13.71 -24.01 -16.83
CA PHE A 720 13.87 -22.60 -16.50
C PHE A 720 14.92 -22.37 -15.42
N LYS A 721 14.94 -23.18 -14.35
CA LYS A 721 15.97 -23.11 -13.30
C LYS A 721 17.38 -23.31 -13.86
N TYR A 722 17.57 -24.23 -14.80
CA TYR A 722 18.88 -24.47 -15.41
C TYR A 722 19.28 -23.35 -16.38
N THR A 723 18.33 -22.80 -17.14
CA THR A 723 18.61 -21.75 -18.14
C THR A 723 18.79 -20.37 -17.51
N PHE A 724 18.00 -20.05 -16.47
CA PHE A 724 17.98 -18.74 -15.80
C PHE A 724 18.11 -18.91 -14.27
N PRO A 725 19.27 -19.38 -13.77
CA PRO A 725 19.45 -19.75 -12.35
C PRO A 725 19.28 -18.56 -11.39
N GLU A 726 19.81 -17.39 -11.75
CA GLU A 726 19.70 -16.18 -10.92
C GLU A 726 18.26 -15.69 -10.80
N LEU A 727 17.55 -15.63 -11.93
CA LEU A 727 16.14 -15.25 -11.97
C LEU A 727 15.27 -16.25 -11.20
N TYR A 728 15.50 -17.56 -11.38
CA TYR A 728 14.82 -18.58 -10.60
C TYR A 728 15.09 -18.44 -9.10
N SER A 729 16.33 -18.14 -8.71
CA SER A 729 16.69 -17.89 -7.31
C SER A 729 15.93 -16.71 -6.72
N ILE A 730 15.76 -15.60 -7.46
CA ILE A 730 14.94 -14.46 -7.04
C ILE A 730 13.47 -14.88 -6.88
N ILE A 731 12.90 -15.55 -7.88
CA ILE A 731 11.51 -16.02 -7.84
C ILE A 731 11.28 -16.96 -6.66
N SER A 732 12.22 -17.86 -6.38
CA SER A 732 12.16 -18.80 -5.26
C SER A 732 12.18 -18.09 -3.92
N GLU A 733 13.06 -17.11 -3.72
CA GLU A 733 13.18 -16.33 -2.48
C GLU A 733 11.90 -15.53 -2.19
N ILE A 734 11.34 -14.91 -3.24
CA ILE A 734 10.07 -14.19 -3.09
C ILE A 734 8.93 -15.18 -2.80
N SER A 735 8.91 -16.30 -3.51
CA SER A 735 7.89 -17.34 -3.37
C SER A 735 7.86 -17.98 -1.99
N SER A 736 9.01 -18.12 -1.32
CA SER A 736 9.10 -18.66 0.04
C SER A 736 8.71 -17.64 1.13
N SER A 737 8.63 -16.35 0.78
CA SER A 737 8.31 -15.28 1.71
C SER A 737 6.81 -14.89 1.70
N ILE A 738 6.03 -15.47 0.78
CA ILE A 738 4.58 -15.24 0.63
C ILE A 738 3.76 -16.28 1.41
N ASP A 739 4.31 -17.49 1.60
CA ASP A 739 3.74 -18.55 2.41
C ASP A 739 4.09 -18.33 3.88
#